data_AF-A0A9X1WFG2-F1
#
_entry.id   AF-A0A9X1WFG2-F1
#
_cell.length_a   1.000
_cell.length_b   1.000
_cell.length_c   1.000
_cell.angle_alpha   90.00
_cell.angle_beta   90.00
_cell.angle_gamma   90.00
#
_symmetry.space_group_name_H-M   'P 1'
#
loop_
_entity.id
_entity.type
_entity.pdbx_description
1 polymer ?
#
loop_
_entity_poly.entity_id
_entity_poly.type
_entity_poly.pdbx_seq_one_letter_code
_entity_poly.pdbx_strand_id
1 'polypeptide(L)'
;MATSSRPSIVLTAPGGAPPAPGITRTPLPPRAAEPAEPAEPAEPAEPAEPIVLAAPTGPPPAPGNAAGGSATVESDLGTTVAPEPDVEQEPDQAPEPVREPAPAPAAAPAPAPAPAAAPTPARAATITPPPAPAPSTPVLKPGRIRRVPGLDGLRGIAVLAVVVYHFFGDVLPGGFLGVNVFFVLSGFLITSLLVREIGATGRINLKEFWRRRARRILPAAVTVLLVSTAVAGVIGGDVTVALVPQFLGSLFSVNNWVQIAQSNSYFADTTPQIFMHYWSLAIEEQFYVLWPLLLLACLWFARQVRRRNRIGRTAGPFRVATVVATGLGVASLVAMIVLHDPDTDPSRVYFGTDTHAFGMLAGVVLALVATSAGASSADSWPAFSPVGASRRSAALAWVGGTVALVALAVMFLTLPDTDPLTYRGGLFLASLLSVALIATSLREAGPVAGLLRWRPLRWFGERSFSLYLWHWPVVVFARALMQEPGSDVPDWAVGLVATVVSLVLSEASYRWVETPLRRHGYRRTLQSLGTTKLLAVPGAVLVVTLFAGSALGQSPEKSELELQLEEMAALQDDAAARQDDAPAPGAAAPGLPSGDEITAVGDSVMLASTLALQQRFPGISIDAETSRHYTGGEEPIGAMAANGTLGEYVVLGFGTNGQAFEGQLDRIVETIGPGHKIILVVPYGYVEGIAPAAQQALDYAAAHPDVYLAPWCQLALEHPDALIGDGVHPNDIGQGYYADAVEDGLRQAAAGKKDPSISCAL
;
A
#
# COMPACT_ATOMS: atom_id res chain seq x y z
N MET A 1 -55.71 -38.92 -30.03
CA MET A 1 -55.54 -40.08 -30.93
C MET A 1 -54.16 -39.97 -31.59
N ALA A 2 -53.47 -41.11 -31.78
CA ALA A 2 -52.26 -41.33 -32.61
C ALA A 2 -51.01 -40.42 -32.36
N THR A 3 -49.86 -40.88 -31.86
CA THR A 3 -48.83 -41.80 -32.45
C THR A 3 -48.17 -41.22 -33.72
N SER A 4 -46.85 -40.92 -33.76
CA SER A 4 -45.69 -41.85 -33.86
C SER A 4 -45.67 -42.65 -35.19
N SER A 5 -44.59 -42.82 -35.97
CA SER A 5 -43.22 -42.22 -36.03
C SER A 5 -42.43 -42.75 -37.28
N ARG A 6 -41.36 -42.03 -37.73
CA ARG A 6 -40.22 -42.53 -38.59
C ARG A 6 -40.58 -43.14 -39.98
N PRO A 7 -39.64 -43.69 -40.81
CA PRO A 7 -38.15 -43.62 -40.91
C PRO A 7 -37.65 -43.07 -42.29
N SER A 8 -36.35 -42.83 -42.56
CA SER A 8 -35.36 -43.86 -43.03
C SER A 8 -33.93 -43.32 -43.18
N ILE A 9 -32.95 -44.23 -43.28
CA ILE A 9 -31.49 -44.03 -43.12
C ILE A 9 -30.73 -44.53 -44.36
N VAL A 10 -29.61 -43.87 -44.72
CA VAL A 10 -28.41 -44.53 -45.32
C VAL A 10 -27.14 -43.88 -44.74
N LEU A 11 -26.11 -44.68 -44.45
CA LEU A 11 -24.79 -44.27 -43.93
C LEU A 11 -23.75 -44.09 -45.06
N THR A 12 -22.78 -43.18 -44.86
CA THR A 12 -21.38 -43.34 -45.31
C THR A 12 -20.41 -42.49 -44.46
N ALA A 13 -19.25 -43.04 -44.12
CA ALA A 13 -18.07 -42.39 -43.52
C ALA A 13 -16.86 -43.37 -43.63
N PRO A 14 -15.57 -42.97 -43.39
CA PRO A 14 -14.97 -41.64 -43.29
C PRO A 14 -13.69 -41.45 -44.16
N GLY A 15 -13.08 -40.25 -44.12
CA GLY A 15 -11.72 -39.95 -44.62
C GLY A 15 -11.58 -38.45 -44.94
N GLY A 16 -10.43 -37.78 -44.82
CA GLY A 16 -9.11 -38.13 -44.28
C GLY A 16 -8.27 -36.83 -44.17
N ALA A 17 -7.30 -36.75 -43.26
CA ALA A 17 -6.58 -35.49 -42.97
C ALA A 17 -5.53 -35.12 -44.05
N PRO A 18 -5.27 -33.81 -44.29
CA PRO A 18 -4.22 -33.35 -45.21
C PRO A 18 -2.80 -33.51 -44.62
N PRO A 19 -1.73 -33.53 -45.45
CA PRO A 19 -0.41 -34.02 -45.06
C PRO A 19 0.52 -32.99 -44.41
N ALA A 20 1.46 -33.47 -43.61
CA ALA A 20 2.58 -32.71 -43.06
C ALA A 20 3.73 -32.53 -44.09
N PRO A 21 4.54 -31.45 -44.00
CA PRO A 21 5.71 -31.26 -44.86
C PRO A 21 6.81 -32.30 -44.57
N GLY A 22 7.48 -32.76 -45.62
CA GLY A 22 8.37 -33.92 -45.57
C GLY A 22 9.81 -33.62 -45.12
N ILE A 23 10.41 -34.58 -44.41
CA ILE A 23 11.83 -34.58 -44.02
C ILE A 23 12.69 -35.02 -45.22
N THR A 24 13.41 -34.08 -45.85
CA THR A 24 14.48 -34.40 -46.80
C THR A 24 15.77 -34.75 -46.07
N ARG A 25 16.32 -35.94 -46.34
CA ARG A 25 17.64 -36.36 -45.86
C ARG A 25 18.75 -35.78 -46.74
N THR A 26 19.63 -34.97 -46.15
CA THR A 26 20.88 -34.50 -46.78
C THR A 26 22.05 -35.41 -46.32
N PRO A 27 23.09 -35.68 -47.15
CA PRO A 27 24.18 -36.58 -46.76
C PRO A 27 25.14 -35.96 -45.75
N LEU A 28 25.75 -36.80 -44.90
CA LEU A 28 26.82 -36.42 -43.98
C LEU A 28 28.09 -35.98 -44.74
N PRO A 29 28.71 -34.84 -44.39
CA PRO A 29 30.07 -34.51 -44.81
C PRO A 29 31.11 -35.36 -44.04
N PRO A 30 32.33 -35.52 -44.57
CA PRO A 30 33.34 -36.40 -43.99
C PRO A 30 33.93 -35.84 -42.69
N ARG A 31 34.42 -36.76 -41.85
CA ARG A 31 35.04 -36.50 -40.55
C ARG A 31 36.33 -35.66 -40.72
N ALA A 32 36.27 -34.38 -40.34
CA ALA A 32 37.45 -33.55 -40.17
C ALA A 32 38.15 -33.88 -38.84
N ALA A 33 39.46 -33.64 -38.77
CA ALA A 33 40.33 -34.05 -37.67
C ALA A 33 40.13 -33.24 -36.38
N GLU A 34 40.58 -33.81 -35.26
CA GLU A 34 40.63 -33.17 -33.95
C GLU A 34 41.48 -31.88 -33.99
N PRO A 35 40.98 -30.74 -33.46
CA PRO A 35 41.85 -29.62 -33.11
C PRO A 35 42.58 -29.94 -31.79
N ALA A 36 43.87 -29.59 -31.75
CA ALA A 36 44.75 -29.86 -30.62
C ALA A 36 44.38 -29.06 -29.35
N GLU A 37 44.84 -29.54 -28.19
CA GLU A 37 44.74 -28.85 -26.91
C GLU A 37 45.32 -27.42 -26.98
N PRO A 38 44.61 -26.39 -26.46
CA PRO A 38 45.23 -25.09 -26.22
C PRO A 38 46.20 -25.19 -25.04
N ALA A 39 47.39 -24.63 -25.20
CA ALA A 39 48.43 -24.63 -24.17
C ALA A 39 48.03 -23.81 -22.93
N GLU A 40 48.60 -24.16 -21.78
CA GLU A 40 48.41 -23.46 -20.50
C GLU A 40 48.77 -21.97 -20.62
N PRO A 41 47.94 -21.05 -20.08
CA PRO A 41 48.35 -19.67 -19.88
C PRO A 41 49.36 -19.58 -18.74
N ALA A 42 50.43 -18.80 -18.95
CA ALA A 42 51.49 -18.62 -17.96
C ALA A 42 51.00 -17.90 -16.69
N GLU A 43 51.64 -18.20 -15.56
CA GLU A 43 51.36 -17.60 -14.25
C GLU A 43 51.45 -16.06 -14.28
N PRO A 44 50.48 -15.33 -13.69
CA PRO A 44 50.66 -13.91 -13.38
C PRO A 44 51.61 -13.74 -12.20
N ALA A 45 52.54 -12.80 -12.31
CA ALA A 45 53.55 -12.52 -11.30
C ALA A 45 52.97 -12.01 -9.96
N GLU A 46 53.68 -12.26 -8.86
CA GLU A 46 53.30 -11.88 -7.50
C GLU A 46 53.03 -10.36 -7.35
N PRO A 47 51.97 -9.96 -6.62
CA PRO A 47 51.83 -8.56 -6.20
C PRO A 47 52.82 -8.22 -5.09
N ALA A 48 53.50 -7.07 -5.23
CA ALA A 48 54.48 -6.59 -4.26
C ALA A 48 53.87 -6.24 -2.89
N GLU A 49 54.67 -6.36 -1.83
CA GLU A 49 54.27 -6.13 -0.44
C GLU A 49 53.71 -4.71 -0.19
N PRO A 50 52.67 -4.56 0.65
CA PRO A 50 52.23 -3.24 1.10
C PRO A 50 53.21 -2.64 2.11
N ILE A 51 53.73 -1.45 1.80
CA ILE A 51 54.59 -0.67 2.70
C ILE A 51 53.81 -0.28 3.96
N VAL A 52 54.21 -0.84 5.11
CA VAL A 52 53.66 -0.49 6.42
C VAL A 52 54.22 0.87 6.87
N LEU A 53 53.38 1.90 6.85
CA LEU A 53 53.70 3.21 7.44
C LEU A 53 53.14 3.28 8.86
N ALA A 54 54.03 3.42 9.84
CA ALA A 54 53.73 3.20 11.25
C ALA A 54 52.85 4.30 11.87
N ALA A 55 51.84 3.89 12.66
CA ALA A 55 51.11 4.77 13.54
C ALA A 55 51.92 5.07 14.83
N PRO A 56 52.05 6.34 15.26
CA PRO A 56 52.70 6.68 16.53
C PRO A 56 51.74 6.48 17.72
N THR A 57 52.17 5.69 18.70
CA THR A 57 51.46 5.48 19.96
C THR A 57 51.67 6.64 20.95
N GLY A 58 50.60 7.12 21.60
CA GLY A 58 50.68 8.10 22.70
C GLY A 58 49.43 8.07 23.61
N PRO A 59 49.57 8.24 24.94
CA PRO A 59 48.48 8.00 25.91
C PRO A 59 47.57 9.23 26.12
N PRO A 60 46.35 9.05 26.68
CA PRO A 60 45.39 10.14 26.89
C PRO A 60 45.65 10.94 28.17
N PRO A 61 45.46 12.28 28.16
CA PRO A 61 45.34 13.08 29.37
C PRO A 61 43.88 13.18 29.86
N ALA A 62 43.69 13.07 31.17
CA ALA A 62 42.42 13.32 31.86
C ALA A 62 42.26 14.84 32.20
N PRO A 63 41.08 15.32 32.63
CA PRO A 63 40.63 16.68 32.36
C PRO A 63 41.06 17.75 33.38
N GLY A 64 41.20 19.00 32.91
CA GLY A 64 41.41 20.22 33.70
C GLY A 64 40.22 21.18 33.62
N ASN A 65 39.92 21.87 34.71
CA ASN A 65 38.64 22.55 34.96
C ASN A 65 38.80 24.08 35.15
N ALA A 66 37.68 24.79 35.32
CA ALA A 66 37.53 26.19 35.81
C ALA A 66 37.81 27.34 34.79
N ALA A 67 37.14 28.51 34.83
CA ALA A 67 36.03 29.05 35.63
C ALA A 67 35.38 30.25 34.86
N GLY A 68 34.22 30.82 35.22
CA GLY A 68 33.27 30.56 36.31
C GLY A 68 32.28 31.73 36.48
N GLY A 69 31.49 31.74 37.56
CA GLY A 69 30.66 32.90 37.95
C GLY A 69 29.35 32.57 38.69
N SER A 70 29.41 32.60 40.04
CA SER A 70 28.46 33.26 40.98
C SER A 70 26.94 32.91 40.89
N ALA A 71 26.15 32.61 41.94
CA ALA A 71 26.23 32.71 43.41
C ALA A 71 24.96 32.01 44.01
N THR A 72 24.72 31.70 45.31
CA THR A 72 25.42 31.73 46.62
C THR A 72 24.55 30.98 47.66
N VAL A 73 25.16 30.33 48.67
CA VAL A 73 24.73 30.21 50.12
C VAL A 73 23.31 29.61 50.41
N GLU A 74 23.06 28.66 51.32
CA GLU A 74 23.47 28.50 52.74
C GLU A 74 23.34 27.04 53.27
N SER A 75 23.85 26.77 54.49
CA SER A 75 23.89 25.48 55.23
C SER A 75 22.69 25.28 56.20
N ASP A 76 22.35 24.12 56.79
CA ASP A 76 23.15 23.34 57.78
C ASP A 76 22.42 22.06 58.32
N LEU A 77 23.19 21.11 58.92
CA LEU A 77 22.86 20.09 59.96
C LEU A 77 21.59 19.17 59.85
N GLY A 78 21.61 17.85 60.12
CA GLY A 78 22.66 16.89 60.52
C GLY A 78 22.07 15.53 61.02
N THR A 79 22.92 14.57 61.45
CA THR A 79 22.60 13.39 62.33
C THR A 79 21.80 12.19 61.74
N THR A 80 22.10 10.88 61.92
CA THR A 80 23.30 10.08 62.36
C THR A 80 23.22 8.59 61.91
N VAL A 81 24.40 7.94 61.69
CA VAL A 81 24.82 6.55 62.04
C VAL A 81 24.15 5.27 61.44
N ALA A 82 25.00 4.33 60.99
CA ALA A 82 24.76 2.94 60.52
C ALA A 82 25.49 1.91 61.48
N PRO A 83 25.76 0.60 61.20
CA PRO A 83 25.41 -0.30 60.08
C PRO A 83 24.96 -1.77 60.48
N GLU A 84 24.90 -2.64 59.45
CA GLU A 84 24.95 -4.14 59.30
C GLU A 84 25.56 -5.06 60.42
N PRO A 85 25.43 -6.42 60.42
CA PRO A 85 25.60 -7.36 59.26
C PRO A 85 24.86 -8.74 59.24
N ASP A 86 25.31 -9.63 58.32
CA ASP A 86 24.84 -10.97 57.90
C ASP A 86 24.99 -12.17 58.87
N VAL A 87 24.47 -13.36 58.47
CA VAL A 87 25.21 -14.65 58.28
C VAL A 87 24.27 -15.82 57.83
N GLU A 88 24.82 -16.79 57.07
CA GLU A 88 24.17 -17.96 56.42
C GLU A 88 23.98 -19.22 57.32
N GLN A 89 23.07 -20.15 56.95
CA GLN A 89 23.36 -21.57 56.57
C GLN A 89 22.12 -22.48 56.38
N GLU A 90 22.30 -23.54 55.57
CA GLU A 90 21.38 -24.63 55.12
C GLU A 90 21.63 -25.96 55.92
N PRO A 91 21.11 -27.19 55.60
CA PRO A 91 19.99 -27.66 54.74
C PRO A 91 19.12 -28.84 55.32
N ASP A 92 18.17 -29.36 54.49
CA ASP A 92 17.94 -30.80 54.17
C ASP A 92 16.62 -31.56 54.54
N GLN A 93 16.18 -32.42 53.59
CA GLN A 93 15.24 -33.57 53.60
C GLN A 93 13.70 -33.47 53.82
N ALA A 94 12.98 -34.50 53.34
CA ALA A 94 11.51 -34.67 53.22
C ALA A 94 11.09 -36.12 53.66
N PRO A 95 9.86 -36.69 53.44
CA PRO A 95 8.47 -36.18 53.28
C PRO A 95 7.42 -36.92 54.19
N GLU A 96 6.10 -36.72 53.94
CA GLU A 96 4.91 -37.54 54.36
C GLU A 96 4.43 -37.55 55.84
N PRO A 97 3.21 -38.09 56.20
CA PRO A 97 2.14 -38.73 55.39
C PRO A 97 0.69 -38.19 55.60
N VAL A 98 -0.26 -38.78 54.83
CA VAL A 98 -1.73 -38.61 54.94
C VAL A 98 -2.32 -39.43 56.12
N ARG A 99 -3.46 -38.99 56.70
CA ARG A 99 -4.27 -39.79 57.65
C ARG A 99 -5.77 -39.77 57.35
N GLU A 100 -6.37 -40.96 57.27
CA GLU A 100 -7.82 -41.19 57.42
C GLU A 100 -8.23 -41.12 58.91
N PRO A 101 -9.53 -40.87 59.20
CA PRO A 101 -10.15 -41.20 60.47
C PRO A 101 -11.17 -42.36 60.37
N ALA A 102 -11.12 -43.26 61.35
CA ALA A 102 -12.12 -44.31 61.62
C ALA A 102 -12.29 -44.46 63.16
N PRO A 103 -13.18 -45.33 63.69
CA PRO A 103 -14.64 -45.16 63.68
C PRO A 103 -15.25 -45.23 65.12
N ALA A 104 -16.56 -45.03 65.26
CA ALA A 104 -17.32 -45.21 66.50
C ALA A 104 -18.75 -45.75 66.23
N PRO A 105 -19.45 -46.40 67.21
CA PRO A 105 -20.16 -47.65 66.95
C PRO A 105 -21.70 -47.59 66.86
N ALA A 106 -22.34 -48.75 66.59
CA ALA A 106 -23.76 -48.89 66.24
C ALA A 106 -24.61 -49.70 67.26
N ALA A 107 -25.87 -49.28 67.42
CA ALA A 107 -27.07 -50.00 67.92
C ALA A 107 -28.23 -48.97 67.96
N ALA A 108 -29.54 -49.22 67.81
CA ALA A 108 -30.44 -50.32 67.41
C ALA A 108 -31.89 -49.69 67.34
N PRO A 109 -32.96 -50.35 66.85
CA PRO A 109 -34.04 -49.65 66.11
C PRO A 109 -35.38 -49.42 66.86
N ALA A 110 -36.28 -48.64 66.23
CA ALA A 110 -37.70 -48.44 66.59
C ALA A 110 -38.62 -48.43 65.33
N PRO A 111 -39.95 -48.67 65.44
CA PRO A 111 -40.70 -49.43 64.42
C PRO A 111 -41.55 -48.63 63.41
N ALA A 112 -42.08 -49.34 62.42
CA ALA A 112 -42.88 -48.83 61.29
C ALA A 112 -44.41 -48.82 61.53
N PRO A 113 -45.17 -47.96 60.83
CA PRO A 113 -46.62 -48.10 60.61
C PRO A 113 -46.93 -48.82 59.29
N ALA A 114 -48.08 -49.52 59.24
CA ALA A 114 -48.54 -50.31 58.10
C ALA A 114 -49.71 -49.60 57.34
N PRO A 115 -50.46 -50.28 56.45
CA PRO A 115 -50.41 -50.08 55.00
C PRO A 115 -51.56 -49.24 54.41
N ALA A 116 -51.39 -48.74 53.18
CA ALA A 116 -52.46 -48.11 52.40
C ALA A 116 -52.67 -48.81 51.05
N ALA A 117 -53.94 -49.00 50.67
CA ALA A 117 -54.36 -49.83 49.55
C ALA A 117 -54.19 -49.18 48.17
N ALA A 118 -54.09 -50.01 47.12
CA ALA A 118 -53.98 -49.58 45.73
C ALA A 118 -55.35 -49.27 45.10
N PRO A 119 -55.47 -48.17 44.32
CA PRO A 119 -56.57 -47.96 43.39
C PRO A 119 -56.16 -48.14 41.90
N THR A 120 -57.03 -48.87 41.21
CA THR A 120 -57.33 -49.03 39.77
C THR A 120 -56.70 -48.04 38.75
N PRO A 121 -56.25 -48.51 37.56
CA PRO A 121 -55.67 -47.65 36.53
C PRO A 121 -56.71 -46.77 35.82
N ALA A 122 -56.44 -45.45 35.76
CA ALA A 122 -57.27 -44.48 35.07
C ALA A 122 -56.57 -43.85 33.85
N ARG A 123 -57.09 -44.21 32.66
CA ARG A 123 -57.24 -43.39 31.44
C ARG A 123 -56.05 -42.52 30.99
N ALA A 124 -55.47 -42.89 29.85
CA ALA A 124 -54.42 -42.13 29.17
C ALA A 124 -54.83 -40.67 28.90
N ALA A 125 -54.08 -39.73 29.47
CA ALA A 125 -54.11 -38.32 29.09
C ALA A 125 -53.05 -38.07 28.01
N THR A 126 -53.47 -37.54 26.86
CA THR A 126 -52.55 -37.15 25.80
C THR A 126 -51.77 -35.91 26.24
N ILE A 127 -50.53 -36.09 26.70
CA ILE A 127 -49.63 -34.98 27.02
C ILE A 127 -49.23 -34.34 25.69
N THR A 128 -49.91 -33.26 25.30
CA THR A 128 -49.35 -32.32 24.33
C THR A 128 -48.06 -31.75 24.93
N PRO A 129 -46.91 -31.86 24.24
CA PRO A 129 -45.69 -31.24 24.73
C PRO A 129 -45.91 -29.73 24.86
N PRO A 130 -45.33 -29.07 25.88
CA PRO A 130 -45.41 -27.61 25.98
C PRO A 130 -44.87 -27.00 24.68
N PRO A 131 -45.48 -25.91 24.17
CA PRO A 131 -45.01 -25.27 22.95
C PRO A 131 -43.54 -24.90 23.14
N ALA A 132 -42.70 -25.31 22.17
CA ALA A 132 -41.26 -25.10 22.25
C ALA A 132 -40.98 -23.61 22.54
N PRO A 133 -40.15 -23.28 23.55
CA PRO A 133 -39.90 -21.89 23.89
C PRO A 133 -39.39 -21.16 22.66
N ALA A 134 -40.08 -20.07 22.29
CA ALA A 134 -39.69 -19.25 21.16
C ALA A 134 -38.20 -18.89 21.30
N PRO A 135 -37.39 -18.95 20.22
CA PRO A 135 -35.94 -18.83 20.32
C PRO A 135 -35.57 -17.51 20.99
N SER A 136 -35.16 -17.60 22.25
CA SER A 136 -34.83 -16.44 23.06
C SER A 136 -33.57 -15.82 22.49
N THR A 137 -33.72 -14.71 21.74
CA THR A 137 -32.58 -13.94 21.23
C THR A 137 -31.64 -13.64 22.39
N PRO A 138 -30.39 -14.13 22.36
CA PRO A 138 -29.50 -14.04 23.51
C PRO A 138 -29.23 -12.57 23.81
N VAL A 139 -29.58 -12.14 25.03
CA VAL A 139 -29.33 -10.77 25.49
C VAL A 139 -27.82 -10.53 25.50
N LEU A 140 -27.34 -9.70 24.58
CA LEU A 140 -25.92 -9.36 24.50
C LEU A 140 -25.46 -8.73 25.81
N LYS A 141 -24.29 -9.15 26.32
CA LYS A 141 -23.65 -8.46 27.45
C LYS A 141 -23.51 -6.95 27.14
N PRO A 142 -23.78 -6.05 28.10
CA PRO A 142 -23.69 -4.61 27.88
C PRO A 142 -22.36 -4.22 27.24
N GLY A 143 -22.41 -3.43 26.16
CA GLY A 143 -21.24 -2.93 25.43
C GLY A 143 -20.73 -3.83 24.30
N ARG A 144 -21.35 -4.99 24.02
CA ARG A 144 -21.03 -5.80 22.83
C ARG A 144 -21.91 -5.44 21.62
N ILE A 145 -21.32 -5.58 20.43
CA ILE A 145 -22.01 -5.61 19.13
C ILE A 145 -22.33 -7.05 18.71
N ARG A 146 -23.41 -7.25 17.94
CA ARG A 146 -23.72 -8.52 17.23
C ARG A 146 -22.63 -8.78 16.18
N ARG A 147 -22.14 -10.02 16.08
CA ARG A 147 -21.27 -10.41 14.94
C ARG A 147 -22.15 -10.69 13.73
N VAL A 148 -21.89 -10.00 12.63
CA VAL A 148 -22.61 -10.15 11.35
C VAL A 148 -21.63 -10.77 10.34
N PRO A 149 -21.78 -12.05 9.95
CA PRO A 149 -20.78 -12.72 9.12
C PRO A 149 -20.66 -12.12 7.70
N GLY A 150 -21.69 -11.43 7.21
CA GLY A 150 -21.63 -10.69 5.94
C GLY A 150 -20.63 -9.53 5.94
N LEU A 151 -20.34 -8.92 7.10
CA LEU A 151 -19.30 -7.88 7.20
C LEU A 151 -17.90 -8.48 7.05
N ASP A 152 -17.69 -9.72 7.50
CA ASP A 152 -16.46 -10.45 7.21
C ASP A 152 -16.40 -10.75 5.69
N GLY A 153 -17.49 -11.19 5.05
CA GLY A 153 -17.50 -11.39 3.59
C GLY A 153 -17.19 -10.13 2.78
N LEU A 154 -17.68 -8.96 3.21
CA LEU A 154 -17.43 -7.68 2.55
C LEU A 154 -15.95 -7.26 2.66
N ARG A 155 -15.31 -7.51 3.83
CA ARG A 155 -13.83 -7.40 3.98
C ARG A 155 -13.09 -8.36 3.04
N GLY A 156 -13.66 -9.53 2.77
CA GLY A 156 -13.11 -10.52 1.85
C GLY A 156 -13.10 -10.02 0.41
N ILE A 157 -14.21 -9.47 -0.07
CA ILE A 157 -14.27 -8.83 -1.40
C ILE A 157 -13.28 -7.67 -1.48
N ALA A 158 -13.25 -6.80 -0.46
CA ALA A 158 -12.38 -5.63 -0.45
C ALA A 158 -10.88 -5.95 -0.54
N VAL A 159 -10.38 -6.96 0.22
CA VAL A 159 -8.96 -7.34 0.12
C VAL A 159 -8.64 -8.09 -1.17
N LEU A 160 -9.58 -8.89 -1.69
CA LEU A 160 -9.38 -9.56 -2.97
C LEU A 160 -9.28 -8.55 -4.12
N ALA A 161 -10.08 -7.48 -4.11
CA ALA A 161 -9.98 -6.41 -5.10
C ALA A 161 -8.63 -5.70 -5.05
N VAL A 162 -8.17 -5.33 -3.85
CA VAL A 162 -6.87 -4.69 -3.63
C VAL A 162 -5.69 -5.61 -4.01
N VAL A 163 -5.77 -6.91 -3.73
CA VAL A 163 -4.72 -7.87 -4.13
C VAL A 163 -4.73 -8.10 -5.64
N VAL A 164 -5.88 -8.24 -6.30
CA VAL A 164 -5.89 -8.44 -7.76
C VAL A 164 -5.33 -7.21 -8.49
N TYR A 165 -5.67 -6.00 -8.05
CA TYR A 165 -5.14 -4.76 -8.62
C TYR A 165 -3.60 -4.67 -8.57
N HIS A 166 -2.95 -4.84 -7.41
CA HIS A 166 -1.48 -4.72 -7.33
C HIS A 166 -0.70 -5.92 -7.92
N PHE A 167 -1.37 -6.99 -8.37
CA PHE A 167 -0.73 -8.24 -8.81
C PHE A 167 -1.02 -8.56 -10.28
N PHE A 168 -2.09 -7.97 -10.85
CA PHE A 168 -2.62 -8.26 -12.18
C PHE A 168 -3.31 -7.02 -12.81
N GLY A 169 -2.99 -5.80 -12.36
CA GLY A 169 -3.40 -4.49 -12.90
C GLY A 169 -4.69 -4.48 -13.73
N ASP A 170 -4.52 -4.57 -15.04
CA ASP A 170 -5.52 -4.66 -16.12
C ASP A 170 -6.78 -5.48 -15.83
N VAL A 171 -6.66 -6.55 -15.02
CA VAL A 171 -7.78 -7.43 -14.68
C VAL A 171 -8.82 -6.72 -13.80
N LEU A 172 -8.40 -5.74 -13.01
CA LEU A 172 -9.25 -5.04 -12.05
C LEU A 172 -8.75 -3.60 -11.78
N PRO A 173 -8.80 -2.69 -12.76
CA PRO A 173 -8.23 -1.35 -12.66
C PRO A 173 -8.83 -0.54 -11.49
N GLY A 174 -10.10 -0.77 -11.15
CA GLY A 174 -10.76 -0.16 -9.99
C GLY A 174 -10.57 -0.91 -8.66
N GLY A 175 -9.66 -1.89 -8.58
CA GLY A 175 -9.52 -2.74 -7.40
C GLY A 175 -9.01 -2.00 -6.15
N PHE A 176 -8.28 -0.89 -6.33
CA PHE A 176 -7.87 0.03 -5.26
C PHE A 176 -9.06 0.57 -4.44
N LEU A 177 -10.25 0.69 -5.05
CA LEU A 177 -11.50 1.09 -4.38
C LEU A 177 -11.90 0.16 -3.22
N GLY A 178 -11.30 -1.03 -3.11
CA GLY A 178 -11.41 -1.89 -1.94
C GLY A 178 -10.95 -1.21 -0.63
N VAL A 179 -10.01 -0.26 -0.70
CA VAL A 179 -9.59 0.56 0.45
C VAL A 179 -10.74 1.42 0.98
N ASN A 180 -11.56 2.01 0.10
CA ASN A 180 -12.75 2.77 0.50
C ASN A 180 -13.77 1.90 1.23
N VAL A 181 -13.94 0.64 0.81
CA VAL A 181 -14.79 -0.33 1.52
C VAL A 181 -14.28 -0.56 2.96
N PHE A 182 -12.96 -0.66 3.14
CA PHE A 182 -12.34 -0.75 4.47
C PHE A 182 -12.56 0.51 5.30
N PHE A 183 -12.33 1.70 4.75
CA PHE A 183 -12.56 2.98 5.44
C PHE A 183 -13.98 3.10 5.98
N VAL A 184 -15.00 2.83 5.14
CA VAL A 184 -16.42 2.85 5.57
C VAL A 184 -16.70 1.80 6.65
N LEU A 185 -16.18 0.57 6.50
CA LEU A 185 -16.30 -0.47 7.53
C LEU A 185 -15.65 -0.09 8.85
N SER A 186 -14.49 0.56 8.81
CA SER A 186 -13.71 0.98 9.97
C SER A 186 -14.41 2.11 10.74
N GLY A 187 -14.88 3.14 10.04
CA GLY A 187 -15.72 4.20 10.61
C GLY A 187 -17.01 3.66 11.24
N PHE A 188 -17.68 2.73 10.55
CA PHE A 188 -18.91 2.09 11.03
C PHE A 188 -18.70 1.23 12.28
N LEU A 189 -17.74 0.30 12.25
CA LEU A 189 -17.53 -0.66 13.33
C LEU A 189 -17.02 0.01 14.62
N ILE A 190 -16.09 0.96 14.49
CA ILE A 190 -15.55 1.69 15.64
C ILE A 190 -16.63 2.54 16.30
N THR A 191 -17.41 3.26 15.51
CA THR A 191 -18.50 4.09 16.04
C THR A 191 -19.60 3.25 16.67
N SER A 192 -19.97 2.11 16.07
CA SER A 192 -20.93 1.17 16.66
C SER A 192 -20.48 0.64 18.02
N LEU A 193 -19.17 0.35 18.19
CA LEU A 193 -18.59 -0.04 19.48
C LEU A 193 -18.69 1.08 20.52
N LEU A 194 -18.33 2.32 20.15
CA LEU A 194 -18.40 3.48 21.05
C LEU A 194 -19.85 3.78 21.47
N VAL A 195 -20.82 3.76 20.54
CA VAL A 195 -22.25 3.95 20.83
C VAL A 195 -22.77 2.88 21.80
N ARG A 196 -22.39 1.60 21.61
CA ARG A 196 -22.78 0.51 22.53
C ARG A 196 -22.10 0.62 23.89
N GLU A 197 -20.85 1.06 23.98
CA GLU A 197 -20.16 1.28 25.26
C GLU A 197 -20.81 2.41 26.07
N ILE A 198 -21.20 3.52 25.40
CA ILE A 198 -21.96 4.62 26.02
C ILE A 198 -23.34 4.12 26.48
N GLY A 199 -24.07 3.40 25.62
CA GLY A 199 -25.40 2.86 25.97
C GLY A 199 -25.38 1.89 27.14
N ALA A 200 -24.27 1.18 27.33
CA ALA A 200 -24.07 0.21 28.41
C ALA A 200 -23.53 0.79 29.71
N THR A 201 -22.68 1.83 29.65
CA THR A 201 -21.90 2.31 30.81
C THR A 201 -22.03 3.81 31.09
N GLY A 202 -22.71 4.56 30.22
CA GLY A 202 -22.84 6.01 30.27
C GLY A 202 -21.59 6.80 29.84
N ARG A 203 -20.46 6.12 29.59
CA ARG A 203 -19.15 6.73 29.28
C ARG A 203 -18.39 5.97 28.18
N ILE A 204 -17.25 6.52 27.76
CA ILE A 204 -16.26 5.85 26.91
C ILE A 204 -14.98 5.67 27.74
N ASN A 205 -14.41 4.48 27.75
CA ASN A 205 -13.08 4.22 28.32
C ASN A 205 -12.04 4.28 27.19
N LEU A 206 -11.50 5.47 26.91
CA LEU A 206 -10.50 5.68 25.86
C LEU A 206 -9.26 4.79 26.02
N LYS A 207 -8.75 4.64 27.25
CA LYS A 207 -7.61 3.77 27.57
C LYS A 207 -7.88 2.32 27.16
N GLU A 208 -9.06 1.79 27.46
CA GLU A 208 -9.42 0.43 27.04
C GLU A 208 -9.69 0.33 25.54
N PHE A 209 -10.32 1.35 24.95
CA PHE A 209 -10.56 1.42 23.51
C PHE A 209 -9.23 1.36 22.73
N TRP A 210 -8.28 2.24 23.00
CA TRP A 210 -6.96 2.24 22.36
C TRP A 210 -6.17 0.97 22.69
N ARG A 211 -6.20 0.46 23.93
CA ARG A 211 -5.56 -0.84 24.28
C ARG A 211 -6.13 -2.03 23.52
N ARG A 212 -7.41 -2.01 23.14
CA ARG A 212 -8.04 -3.03 22.27
C ARG A 212 -7.65 -2.84 20.80
N ARG A 213 -7.49 -1.59 20.33
CA ARG A 213 -7.09 -1.28 18.95
C ARG A 213 -5.61 -1.57 18.71
N ALA A 214 -4.72 -1.10 19.58
CA ALA A 214 -3.30 -1.40 19.58
C ALA A 214 -3.02 -2.91 19.54
N ARG A 215 -3.66 -3.71 20.42
CA ARG A 215 -3.54 -5.19 20.41
C ARG A 215 -4.09 -5.88 19.16
N ARG A 216 -4.84 -5.18 18.31
CA ARG A 216 -5.38 -5.72 17.05
C ARG A 216 -4.50 -5.35 15.85
N ILE A 217 -3.86 -4.17 15.88
CA ILE A 217 -3.15 -3.61 14.71
C ILE A 217 -1.64 -3.77 14.88
N LEU A 218 -1.05 -3.08 15.87
CA LEU A 218 0.41 -2.97 16.05
C LEU A 218 1.17 -4.30 15.97
N PRO A 219 0.74 -5.43 16.58
CA PRO A 219 1.52 -6.66 16.50
C PRO A 219 1.80 -7.16 15.08
N ALA A 220 0.78 -7.15 14.20
CA ALA A 220 0.98 -7.61 12.83
C ALA A 220 1.69 -6.52 12.00
N ALA A 221 1.29 -5.25 12.14
CA ALA A 221 1.89 -4.13 11.42
C ALA A 221 3.39 -3.99 11.70
N VAL A 222 3.82 -4.05 12.97
CA VAL A 222 5.24 -3.99 13.35
C VAL A 222 5.99 -5.27 12.95
N THR A 223 5.34 -6.43 12.94
CA THR A 223 5.98 -7.67 12.45
C THR A 223 6.29 -7.59 10.97
N VAL A 224 5.33 -7.14 10.14
CA VAL A 224 5.57 -6.97 8.70
C VAL A 224 6.60 -5.89 8.44
N LEU A 225 6.54 -4.77 9.17
CA LEU A 225 7.52 -3.68 9.07
C LEU A 225 8.95 -4.21 9.33
N LEU A 226 9.19 -4.84 10.49
CA LEU A 226 10.51 -5.36 10.84
C LEU A 226 10.99 -6.48 9.91
N VAL A 227 10.13 -7.43 9.55
CA VAL A 227 10.53 -8.55 8.67
C VAL A 227 10.80 -8.06 7.25
N SER A 228 9.98 -7.16 6.71
CA SER A 228 10.19 -6.66 5.34
C SER A 228 11.44 -5.78 5.26
N THR A 229 11.71 -4.94 6.27
CA THR A 229 12.99 -4.18 6.34
C THR A 229 14.19 -5.10 6.45
N ALA A 230 14.12 -6.17 7.25
CA ALA A 230 15.18 -7.17 7.33
C ALA A 230 15.38 -7.94 6.01
N VAL A 231 14.30 -8.24 5.28
CA VAL A 231 14.36 -8.90 3.96
C VAL A 231 14.93 -7.96 2.90
N ALA A 232 14.51 -6.68 2.87
CA ALA A 232 15.06 -5.68 1.97
C ALA A 232 16.57 -5.54 2.12
N GLY A 233 17.08 -5.46 3.37
CA GLY A 233 18.52 -5.43 3.64
C GLY A 233 19.29 -6.73 3.34
N VAL A 234 18.59 -7.84 3.05
CA VAL A 234 19.20 -9.09 2.55
C VAL A 234 19.17 -9.15 1.02
N ILE A 235 18.17 -8.54 0.39
CA ILE A 235 18.09 -8.41 -1.07
C ILE A 235 19.12 -7.38 -1.57
N GLY A 236 19.25 -6.24 -0.89
CA GLY A 236 20.11 -5.13 -1.32
C GLY A 236 19.48 -4.30 -2.44
N GLY A 237 20.27 -3.46 -3.09
CA GLY A 237 19.82 -2.61 -4.21
C GLY A 237 18.68 -1.66 -3.85
N ASP A 238 17.89 -1.29 -4.85
CA ASP A 238 16.95 -0.17 -4.76
C ASP A 238 15.76 -0.38 -3.83
N VAL A 239 15.44 -1.64 -3.46
CA VAL A 239 14.48 -1.92 -2.36
C VAL A 239 14.96 -1.45 -0.98
N THR A 240 16.22 -0.96 -0.89
CA THR A 240 16.79 -0.35 0.32
C THR A 240 16.87 1.18 0.30
N VAL A 241 16.51 1.83 -0.82
CA VAL A 241 16.53 3.29 -0.95
C VAL A 241 15.45 3.93 -0.09
N ALA A 242 15.82 5.00 0.63
CA ALA A 242 14.93 5.79 1.48
C ALA A 242 14.09 4.96 2.48
N LEU A 243 14.60 3.83 3.01
CA LEU A 243 13.89 3.00 3.99
C LEU A 243 13.62 3.73 5.29
N VAL A 244 14.47 4.66 5.70
CA VAL A 244 14.31 5.41 6.96
C VAL A 244 13.00 6.23 6.99
N PRO A 245 12.72 7.14 6.04
CA PRO A 245 11.43 7.87 6.01
C PRO A 245 10.24 6.93 5.81
N GLN A 246 10.35 5.90 4.95
CA GLN A 246 9.29 4.89 4.78
C GLN A 246 8.94 4.18 6.09
N PHE A 247 9.96 3.70 6.82
CA PHE A 247 9.82 2.95 8.07
C PHE A 247 9.29 3.82 9.21
N LEU A 248 9.87 5.00 9.42
CA LEU A 248 9.45 5.91 10.49
C LEU A 248 8.05 6.47 10.23
N GLY A 249 7.75 6.85 8.98
CA GLY A 249 6.40 7.25 8.57
C GLY A 249 5.36 6.17 8.86
N SER A 250 5.71 4.91 8.55
CA SER A 250 4.84 3.75 8.79
C SER A 250 4.69 3.40 10.27
N LEU A 251 5.76 3.50 11.05
CA LEU A 251 5.79 3.22 12.49
C LEU A 251 4.98 4.24 13.32
N PHE A 252 5.04 5.51 12.92
CA PHE A 252 4.32 6.61 13.59
C PHE A 252 2.95 6.93 12.96
N SER A 253 2.51 6.13 11.97
CA SER A 253 1.22 6.29 11.30
C SER A 253 1.03 7.67 10.66
N VAL A 254 2.08 8.15 9.99
CA VAL A 254 2.13 9.38 9.18
C VAL A 254 2.68 9.14 7.76
N ASN A 255 2.86 7.89 7.33
CA ASN A 255 3.40 7.53 6.00
C ASN A 255 2.65 8.25 4.85
N ASN A 256 1.33 8.41 4.95
CA ASN A 256 0.55 9.16 3.95
C ASN A 256 1.04 10.62 3.77
N TRP A 257 1.52 11.27 4.83
CA TRP A 257 2.10 12.62 4.77
C TRP A 257 3.57 12.61 4.34
N VAL A 258 4.29 11.51 4.60
CA VAL A 258 5.66 11.30 4.08
C VAL A 258 5.63 11.16 2.56
N GLN A 259 4.74 10.32 2.00
CA GLN A 259 4.58 10.22 0.54
C GLN A 259 4.26 11.58 -0.10
N ILE A 260 3.33 12.35 0.50
CA ILE A 260 2.99 13.71 0.04
C ILE A 260 4.21 14.65 0.08
N ALA A 261 5.01 14.60 1.15
CA ALA A 261 6.14 15.51 1.34
C ALA A 261 7.35 15.17 0.45
N GLN A 262 7.44 13.94 -0.04
CA GLN A 262 8.45 13.47 -0.99
C GLN A 262 8.00 13.55 -2.45
N SER A 263 6.79 14.07 -2.72
CA SER A 263 6.18 14.09 -4.07
C SER A 263 6.10 12.73 -4.76
N ASN A 264 6.13 11.64 -3.99
CA ASN A 264 6.04 10.28 -4.52
C ASN A 264 4.65 10.06 -5.15
N SER A 265 4.59 9.81 -6.46
CA SER A 265 3.37 9.31 -7.08
C SER A 265 3.02 7.94 -6.50
N TYR A 266 1.74 7.69 -6.26
CA TYR A 266 1.23 6.35 -5.93
C TYR A 266 1.08 5.47 -7.19
N PHE A 267 1.08 6.09 -8.37
CA PHE A 267 0.67 5.47 -9.65
C PHE A 267 1.83 5.33 -10.65
N ALA A 268 3.05 5.70 -10.26
CA ALA A 268 4.27 5.51 -11.04
C ALA A 268 5.21 4.52 -10.35
N ASP A 269 5.72 3.54 -11.09
CA ASP A 269 6.55 2.43 -10.56
C ASP A 269 8.06 2.73 -10.57
N THR A 270 8.44 4.01 -10.40
CA THR A 270 9.82 4.50 -10.64
C THR A 270 10.81 4.22 -9.52
N THR A 271 10.35 3.91 -8.30
CA THR A 271 11.24 3.51 -7.19
C THR A 271 10.55 2.50 -6.25
N PRO A 272 11.19 1.37 -5.89
CA PRO A 272 10.60 0.34 -5.04
C PRO A 272 10.22 0.75 -3.59
N GLN A 273 9.07 1.38 -3.39
CA GLN A 273 8.56 1.81 -2.08
C GLN A 273 7.91 0.66 -1.28
N ILE A 274 8.72 -0.19 -0.61
CA ILE A 274 8.25 -1.40 0.10
C ILE A 274 7.13 -1.17 1.13
N PHE A 275 6.96 0.05 1.67
CA PHE A 275 5.91 0.37 2.63
C PHE A 275 4.80 1.29 2.12
N MET A 276 4.74 1.62 0.83
CA MET A 276 3.75 2.57 0.27
C MET A 276 2.32 2.33 0.79
N HIS A 277 1.82 1.09 0.70
CA HIS A 277 0.48 0.69 1.17
C HIS A 277 0.15 0.99 2.66
N TYR A 278 1.12 1.37 3.51
CA TYR A 278 0.86 1.83 4.88
C TYR A 278 0.17 3.21 4.92
N TRP A 279 0.13 3.96 3.81
CA TRP A 279 -0.57 5.24 3.73
C TRP A 279 -2.02 5.13 4.24
N SER A 280 -2.77 4.10 3.82
CA SER A 280 -4.18 3.95 4.19
C SER A 280 -4.35 3.53 5.66
N LEU A 281 -3.39 2.75 6.18
CA LEU A 281 -3.32 2.37 7.59
C LEU A 281 -3.02 3.57 8.47
N ALA A 282 -2.16 4.50 8.02
CA ALA A 282 -1.87 5.75 8.70
C ALA A 282 -3.15 6.60 8.86
N ILE A 283 -3.94 6.78 7.80
CA ILE A 283 -5.23 7.49 7.88
C ILE A 283 -6.19 6.76 8.84
N GLU A 284 -6.28 5.42 8.78
CA GLU A 284 -7.11 4.64 9.71
C GLU A 284 -6.69 4.84 11.18
N GLU A 285 -5.39 4.82 11.48
CA GLU A 285 -4.89 5.00 12.85
C GLU A 285 -5.08 6.43 13.37
N GLN A 286 -4.80 7.45 12.54
CA GLN A 286 -5.13 8.85 12.83
C GLN A 286 -6.63 8.98 13.19
N PHE A 287 -7.50 8.37 12.40
CA PHE A 287 -8.94 8.34 12.68
C PHE A 287 -9.28 7.63 14.00
N TYR A 288 -8.60 6.53 14.37
CA TYR A 288 -8.81 5.84 15.66
C TYR A 288 -8.34 6.65 16.88
N VAL A 289 -7.43 7.59 16.72
CA VAL A 289 -7.06 8.55 17.76
C VAL A 289 -8.07 9.70 17.82
N LEU A 290 -8.35 10.34 16.69
CA LEU A 290 -9.12 11.59 16.61
C LEU A 290 -10.62 11.40 16.80
N TRP A 291 -11.25 10.40 16.18
CA TRP A 291 -12.71 10.25 16.19
C TRP A 291 -13.31 10.03 17.60
N PRO A 292 -12.75 9.18 18.49
CA PRO A 292 -13.27 9.04 19.85
C PRO A 292 -13.23 10.34 20.66
N LEU A 293 -12.21 11.18 20.44
CA LEU A 293 -12.07 12.49 21.09
C LEU A 293 -13.11 13.48 20.56
N LEU A 294 -13.27 13.55 19.23
CA LEU A 294 -14.30 14.38 18.59
C LEU A 294 -15.72 13.98 19.02
N LEU A 295 -16.01 12.67 19.09
CA LEU A 295 -17.28 12.16 19.59
C LEU A 295 -17.54 12.59 21.04
N LEU A 296 -16.53 12.55 21.93
CA LEU A 296 -16.65 13.06 23.29
C LEU A 296 -16.92 14.57 23.33
N ALA A 297 -16.23 15.36 22.51
CA ALA A 297 -16.45 16.80 22.38
C ALA A 297 -17.89 17.11 21.91
N CYS A 298 -18.37 16.43 20.87
CA CYS A 298 -19.76 16.55 20.39
C CYS A 298 -20.79 16.19 21.48
N LEU A 299 -20.54 15.12 22.25
CA LEU A 299 -21.41 14.67 23.33
C LEU A 299 -21.35 15.59 24.58
N TRP A 300 -20.22 16.27 24.81
CA TRP A 300 -20.10 17.31 25.83
C TRP A 300 -20.90 18.55 25.40
N PHE A 301 -20.67 19.05 24.19
CA PHE A 301 -21.37 20.21 23.63
C PHE A 301 -22.89 20.00 23.59
N ALA A 302 -23.34 18.84 23.12
CA ALA A 302 -24.76 18.45 23.11
C ALA A 302 -25.40 18.45 24.51
N ARG A 303 -24.63 18.17 25.58
CA ARG A 303 -25.13 18.27 26.97
C ARG A 303 -25.22 19.72 27.42
N GLN A 304 -24.27 20.59 27.06
CA GLN A 304 -24.32 22.02 27.41
C GLN A 304 -25.50 22.73 26.74
N VAL A 305 -25.73 22.48 25.44
CA VAL A 305 -26.87 23.06 24.70
C VAL A 305 -28.21 22.61 25.29
N ARG A 306 -28.36 21.33 25.69
CA ARG A 306 -29.56 20.83 26.39
C ARG A 306 -29.79 21.45 27.77
N ARG A 307 -28.72 21.81 28.48
CA ARG A 307 -28.84 22.49 29.79
C ARG A 307 -29.41 23.90 29.62
N ARG A 308 -29.07 24.60 28.53
CA ARG A 308 -29.58 25.95 28.23
C ARG A 308 -30.98 25.95 27.62
N ASN A 309 -31.28 25.08 26.64
CA ASN A 309 -32.55 25.11 25.90
C ASN A 309 -33.52 23.97 26.29
N ARG A 310 -34.64 24.30 26.96
CA ARG A 310 -35.73 23.34 27.30
C ARG A 310 -36.26 22.57 26.07
N ILE A 311 -36.27 23.20 24.90
CA ILE A 311 -36.75 22.64 23.62
C ILE A 311 -35.82 21.52 23.09
N GLY A 312 -34.54 21.51 23.47
CA GLY A 312 -33.56 20.52 22.97
C GLY A 312 -33.67 19.11 23.56
N ARG A 313 -34.62 18.85 24.47
CA ARG A 313 -34.72 17.57 25.20
C ARG A 313 -35.19 16.39 24.35
N THR A 314 -35.86 16.64 23.22
CA THR A 314 -36.35 15.61 22.27
C THR A 314 -35.27 15.12 21.27
N ALA A 315 -34.07 15.72 21.27
CA ALA A 315 -32.99 15.30 20.41
C ALA A 315 -32.27 14.03 20.90
N GLY A 316 -32.03 13.08 20.01
CA GLY A 316 -31.16 11.92 20.30
C GLY A 316 -29.73 12.36 20.68
N PRO A 317 -29.02 11.64 21.58
CA PRO A 317 -27.72 12.06 22.11
C PRO A 317 -26.66 12.34 21.02
N PHE A 318 -26.74 11.64 19.89
CA PHE A 318 -25.74 11.69 18.81
C PHE A 318 -26.05 12.70 17.69
N ARG A 319 -27.14 13.48 17.74
CA ARG A 319 -27.49 14.39 16.63
C ARG A 319 -26.37 15.38 16.27
N VAL A 320 -25.71 15.96 17.28
CA VAL A 320 -24.56 16.86 17.06
C VAL A 320 -23.41 16.12 16.38
N ALA A 321 -23.05 14.93 16.88
CA ALA A 321 -21.98 14.11 16.28
C ALA A 321 -22.32 13.66 14.85
N THR A 322 -23.60 13.44 14.53
CA THR A 322 -24.05 13.11 13.17
C THR A 322 -23.89 14.31 12.24
N VAL A 323 -24.34 15.50 12.66
CA VAL A 323 -24.18 16.73 11.87
C VAL A 323 -22.71 17.08 11.65
N VAL A 324 -21.87 16.95 12.69
CA VAL A 324 -20.41 17.17 12.58
C VAL A 324 -19.77 16.15 11.66
N ALA A 325 -20.09 14.85 11.77
CA ALA A 325 -19.54 13.82 10.89
C ALA A 325 -19.98 14.01 9.43
N THR A 326 -21.24 14.36 9.18
CA THR A 326 -21.72 14.71 7.83
C THR A 326 -21.03 15.96 7.30
N GLY A 327 -20.90 17.01 8.10
CA GLY A 327 -20.25 18.26 7.69
C GLY A 327 -18.76 18.06 7.35
N LEU A 328 -18.02 17.32 8.18
CA LEU A 328 -16.63 16.96 7.90
C LEU A 328 -16.51 16.00 6.70
N GLY A 329 -17.46 15.08 6.50
CA GLY A 329 -17.45 14.18 5.35
C GLY A 329 -17.71 14.91 4.03
N VAL A 330 -18.62 15.88 4.03
CA VAL A 330 -18.85 16.78 2.89
C VAL A 330 -17.67 17.71 2.67
N ALA A 331 -17.09 18.29 3.73
CA ALA A 331 -15.89 19.12 3.61
C ALA A 331 -14.69 18.36 3.04
N SER A 332 -14.50 17.09 3.44
CA SER A 332 -13.47 16.21 2.94
C SER A 332 -13.66 15.88 1.45
N LEU A 333 -14.89 15.54 1.04
CA LEU A 333 -15.25 15.35 -0.37
C LEU A 333 -15.03 16.63 -1.20
N VAL A 334 -15.49 17.79 -0.70
CA VAL A 334 -15.31 19.07 -1.38
C VAL A 334 -13.83 19.42 -1.48
N ALA A 335 -13.02 19.16 -0.45
CA ALA A 335 -11.58 19.34 -0.51
C ALA A 335 -10.94 18.44 -1.58
N MET A 336 -11.34 17.16 -1.69
CA MET A 336 -10.87 16.30 -2.78
C MET A 336 -11.27 16.85 -4.16
N ILE A 337 -12.52 17.26 -4.36
CA ILE A 337 -13.00 17.78 -5.66
C ILE A 337 -12.34 19.12 -6.04
N VAL A 338 -12.04 19.98 -5.07
CA VAL A 338 -11.48 21.33 -5.30
C VAL A 338 -9.95 21.32 -5.40
N LEU A 339 -9.26 20.42 -4.68
CA LEU A 339 -7.81 20.27 -4.74
C LEU A 339 -7.34 19.26 -5.78
N HIS A 340 -8.25 18.46 -6.35
CA HIS A 340 -7.93 17.58 -7.47
C HIS A 340 -7.95 18.38 -8.76
N ASP A 341 -6.76 18.63 -9.27
CA ASP A 341 -6.56 18.92 -10.67
C ASP A 341 -6.67 17.58 -11.44
N PRO A 342 -7.54 17.45 -12.46
CA PRO A 342 -7.62 16.26 -13.33
C PRO A 342 -6.35 16.04 -14.18
N ASP A 343 -5.50 17.06 -14.13
CA ASP A 343 -4.51 17.46 -15.09
C ASP A 343 -3.09 17.15 -14.56
N THR A 344 -2.96 16.88 -13.25
CA THR A 344 -1.70 16.58 -12.53
C THR A 344 -1.84 15.32 -11.66
N ASP A 345 -0.73 14.90 -11.02
CA ASP A 345 -0.70 13.69 -10.18
C ASP A 345 -1.72 13.75 -9.02
N PRO A 346 -2.65 12.78 -8.91
CA PRO A 346 -3.70 12.83 -7.90
C PRO A 346 -3.27 12.29 -6.52
N SER A 347 -2.00 11.91 -6.31
CA SER A 347 -1.53 11.26 -5.07
C SER A 347 -1.68 12.17 -3.86
N ARG A 348 -1.56 13.50 -4.01
CA ARG A 348 -1.83 14.46 -2.91
C ARG A 348 -3.26 14.36 -2.39
N VAL A 349 -4.26 14.28 -3.28
CA VAL A 349 -5.66 14.15 -2.86
C VAL A 349 -6.00 12.72 -2.46
N TYR A 350 -5.29 11.71 -2.96
CA TYR A 350 -5.48 10.32 -2.60
C TYR A 350 -4.93 9.97 -1.20
N PHE A 351 -3.72 10.44 -0.87
CA PHE A 351 -3.07 10.24 0.43
C PHE A 351 -3.58 11.19 1.54
N GLY A 352 -4.20 12.31 1.19
CA GLY A 352 -4.64 13.32 2.15
C GLY A 352 -5.71 12.79 3.12
N THR A 353 -5.44 12.83 4.44
CA THR A 353 -6.47 12.56 5.46
C THR A 353 -7.59 13.61 5.39
N ASP A 354 -7.26 14.84 4.99
CA ASP A 354 -8.20 15.93 4.75
C ASP A 354 -9.15 15.64 3.59
N THR A 355 -8.62 15.14 2.48
CA THR A 355 -9.36 14.85 1.24
C THR A 355 -10.06 13.48 1.24
N HIS A 356 -9.54 12.47 1.93
CA HIS A 356 -10.02 11.08 1.82
C HIS A 356 -10.84 10.56 3.04
N ALA A 357 -11.04 11.36 4.09
CA ALA A 357 -11.79 10.95 5.29
C ALA A 357 -13.30 10.71 5.07
N PHE A 358 -13.89 11.17 3.95
CA PHE A 358 -15.34 11.05 3.69
C PHE A 358 -15.87 9.62 3.80
N GLY A 359 -15.09 8.60 3.40
CA GLY A 359 -15.50 7.19 3.49
C GLY A 359 -15.70 6.74 4.94
N MET A 360 -14.71 7.02 5.81
CA MET A 360 -14.82 6.72 7.24
C MET A 360 -15.99 7.48 7.88
N LEU A 361 -16.18 8.74 7.51
CA LEU A 361 -17.24 9.60 8.03
C LEU A 361 -18.64 9.17 7.54
N ALA A 362 -18.78 8.63 6.33
CA ALA A 362 -20.01 7.98 5.87
C ALA A 362 -20.34 6.73 6.73
N GLY A 363 -19.32 5.92 7.05
CA GLY A 363 -19.44 4.80 7.99
C GLY A 363 -19.85 5.24 9.40
N VAL A 364 -19.28 6.33 9.91
CA VAL A 364 -19.67 6.99 11.18
C VAL A 364 -21.14 7.37 11.16
N VAL A 365 -21.60 8.08 10.13
CA VAL A 365 -23.00 8.53 10.01
C VAL A 365 -23.95 7.33 10.02
N LEU A 366 -23.65 6.28 9.24
CA LEU A 366 -24.41 5.03 9.28
C LEU A 366 -24.46 4.46 10.71
N ALA A 367 -23.34 4.38 11.41
CA ALA A 367 -23.29 3.83 12.76
C ALA A 367 -24.06 4.66 13.80
N LEU A 368 -23.99 6.00 13.75
CA LEU A 368 -24.71 6.89 14.67
C LEU A 368 -26.23 6.82 14.47
N VAL A 369 -26.69 6.56 13.25
CA VAL A 369 -28.11 6.39 12.90
C VAL A 369 -28.61 4.97 13.19
N ALA A 370 -27.81 3.95 12.87
CA ALA A 370 -28.22 2.54 12.94
C ALA A 370 -28.09 1.90 14.33
N THR A 371 -27.11 2.33 15.14
CA THR A 371 -26.72 1.60 16.35
C THR A 371 -27.56 2.01 17.56
N SER A 372 -28.18 1.03 18.22
CA SER A 372 -28.93 1.28 19.45
C SER A 372 -28.01 1.55 20.63
N ALA A 373 -28.20 2.71 21.24
CA ALA A 373 -27.66 3.07 22.55
C ALA A 373 -28.56 2.67 23.73
N GLY A 374 -29.65 1.92 23.49
CA GLY A 374 -30.50 1.40 24.56
C GLY A 374 -29.83 0.26 25.31
N ALA A 375 -29.59 0.41 26.61
CA ALA A 375 -28.98 -0.61 27.47
C ALA A 375 -29.72 -1.97 27.43
N SER A 376 -31.04 -1.95 27.26
CA SER A 376 -31.91 -3.12 27.14
C SER A 376 -32.05 -3.67 25.71
N SER A 377 -31.44 -3.03 24.70
CA SER A 377 -31.52 -3.50 23.31
C SER A 377 -30.66 -4.75 23.09
N ALA A 378 -31.34 -5.89 22.93
CA ALA A 378 -30.72 -7.19 22.66
C ALA A 378 -29.94 -7.19 21.33
N ASP A 379 -30.45 -6.52 20.28
CA ASP A 379 -29.70 -6.27 19.05
C ASP A 379 -28.97 -4.93 19.10
N SER A 380 -27.83 -4.87 18.40
CA SER A 380 -27.02 -3.66 18.18
C SER A 380 -27.62 -2.74 17.13
N TRP A 381 -28.32 -3.29 16.13
CA TRP A 381 -28.91 -2.53 15.01
C TRP A 381 -30.39 -2.88 14.80
N PRO A 382 -31.29 -2.57 15.75
CA PRO A 382 -32.69 -3.02 15.71
C PRO A 382 -33.47 -2.52 14.48
N ALA A 383 -33.10 -1.37 13.91
CA ALA A 383 -33.68 -0.86 12.66
C ALA A 383 -33.41 -1.76 11.43
N PHE A 384 -32.43 -2.68 11.54
CA PHE A 384 -32.04 -3.65 10.53
C PHE A 384 -32.35 -5.10 10.97
N SER A 385 -33.14 -5.28 12.04
CA SER A 385 -33.62 -6.61 12.44
C SER A 385 -34.44 -7.26 11.31
N PRO A 386 -34.19 -8.53 10.94
CA PRO A 386 -35.07 -9.26 10.03
C PRO A 386 -36.43 -9.59 10.69
N VAL A 387 -36.48 -9.62 12.03
CA VAL A 387 -37.71 -9.88 12.79
C VAL A 387 -38.57 -8.63 12.79
N GLY A 388 -39.77 -8.71 12.19
CA GLY A 388 -40.74 -7.61 12.09
C GLY A 388 -40.63 -6.74 10.83
N ALA A 389 -39.67 -7.01 9.94
CA ALA A 389 -39.56 -6.30 8.67
C ALA A 389 -40.72 -6.63 7.71
N SER A 390 -41.31 -5.61 7.07
CA SER A 390 -42.35 -5.82 6.06
C SER A 390 -41.75 -6.42 4.77
N ARG A 391 -42.52 -7.22 4.03
CA ARG A 391 -42.06 -7.81 2.75
C ARG A 391 -41.53 -6.75 1.78
N ARG A 392 -42.18 -5.57 1.72
CA ARG A 392 -41.75 -4.45 0.89
C ARG A 392 -40.40 -3.87 1.35
N SER A 393 -40.19 -3.70 2.66
CA SER A 393 -38.91 -3.18 3.16
C SER A 393 -37.78 -4.21 3.03
N ALA A 394 -38.08 -5.51 3.08
CA ALA A 394 -37.11 -6.57 2.76
C ALA A 394 -36.72 -6.54 1.28
N ALA A 395 -37.70 -6.53 0.36
CA ALA A 395 -37.47 -6.48 -1.08
C ALA A 395 -36.66 -5.25 -1.51
N LEU A 396 -36.98 -4.06 -0.98
CA LEU A 396 -36.23 -2.83 -1.27
C LEU A 396 -34.76 -2.92 -0.83
N ALA A 397 -34.48 -3.54 0.33
CA ALA A 397 -33.10 -3.75 0.77
C ALA A 397 -32.35 -4.80 -0.06
N TRP A 398 -33.05 -5.82 -0.57
CA TRP A 398 -32.44 -6.80 -1.47
C TRP A 398 -32.11 -6.20 -2.83
N VAL A 399 -33.02 -5.43 -3.43
CA VAL A 399 -32.78 -4.72 -4.69
C VAL A 399 -31.67 -3.70 -4.50
N GLY A 400 -31.76 -2.82 -3.49
CA GLY A 400 -30.73 -1.81 -3.21
C GLY A 400 -29.35 -2.40 -2.93
N GLY A 401 -29.27 -3.48 -2.15
CA GLY A 401 -28.00 -4.18 -1.89
C GLY A 401 -27.44 -4.91 -3.12
N THR A 402 -28.30 -5.43 -4.01
CA THR A 402 -27.87 -6.08 -5.26
C THR A 402 -27.36 -5.05 -6.25
N VAL A 403 -28.09 -3.94 -6.44
CA VAL A 403 -27.64 -2.79 -7.23
C VAL A 403 -26.32 -2.25 -6.69
N ALA A 404 -26.19 -2.12 -5.36
CA ALA A 404 -24.94 -1.64 -4.76
C ALA A 404 -23.75 -2.59 -4.99
N LEU A 405 -23.97 -3.91 -4.94
CA LEU A 405 -22.92 -4.89 -5.22
C LEU A 405 -22.51 -4.86 -6.70
N VAL A 406 -23.49 -4.83 -7.61
CA VAL A 406 -23.23 -4.81 -9.06
C VAL A 406 -22.55 -3.51 -9.47
N ALA A 407 -23.00 -2.35 -8.98
CA ALA A 407 -22.38 -1.07 -9.27
C ALA A 407 -20.92 -1.02 -8.76
N LEU A 408 -20.66 -1.52 -7.54
CA LEU A 408 -19.29 -1.57 -7.01
C LEU A 408 -18.40 -2.53 -7.81
N ALA A 409 -18.94 -3.68 -8.24
CA ALA A 409 -18.22 -4.63 -9.09
C ALA A 409 -17.93 -4.06 -10.50
N VAL A 410 -18.85 -3.28 -11.08
CA VAL A 410 -18.60 -2.53 -12.32
C VAL A 410 -17.48 -1.52 -12.12
N MET A 411 -17.53 -0.72 -11.05
CA MET A 411 -16.45 0.24 -10.76
C MET A 411 -15.09 -0.45 -10.60
N PHE A 412 -15.02 -1.60 -9.93
CA PHE A 412 -13.77 -2.37 -9.85
C PHE A 412 -13.23 -2.82 -11.23
N LEU A 413 -14.10 -3.05 -12.21
CA LEU A 413 -13.74 -3.52 -13.56
C LEU A 413 -13.50 -2.38 -14.57
N THR A 414 -13.99 -1.16 -14.31
CA THR A 414 -14.10 -0.12 -15.36
C THR A 414 -13.70 1.29 -14.94
N LEU A 415 -13.26 1.52 -13.69
CA LEU A 415 -12.86 2.85 -13.22
C LEU A 415 -11.37 2.85 -12.87
N PRO A 416 -10.50 3.32 -13.78
CA PRO A 416 -9.08 3.49 -13.50
C PRO A 416 -8.83 4.44 -12.34
N ASP A 417 -7.66 4.28 -11.74
CA ASP A 417 -7.12 5.21 -10.75
C ASP A 417 -6.75 6.57 -11.35
N THR A 418 -6.20 6.60 -12.56
CA THR A 418 -5.84 7.84 -13.28
C THR A 418 -7.04 8.65 -13.80
N ASP A 419 -8.25 8.08 -13.83
CA ASP A 419 -9.46 8.74 -14.36
C ASP A 419 -9.93 9.90 -13.45
N PRO A 420 -10.07 11.14 -13.94
CA PRO A 420 -10.60 12.28 -13.17
C PRO A 420 -11.95 12.02 -12.47
N LEU A 421 -12.78 11.13 -13.01
CA LEU A 421 -14.04 10.71 -12.41
C LEU A 421 -13.84 10.03 -11.04
N THR A 422 -12.72 9.34 -10.83
CA THR A 422 -12.35 8.69 -9.56
C THR A 422 -12.35 9.70 -8.41
N TYR A 423 -11.71 10.85 -8.60
CA TYR A 423 -11.58 11.88 -7.56
C TYR A 423 -12.73 12.89 -7.57
N ARG A 424 -13.34 13.15 -8.73
CA ARG A 424 -14.52 14.04 -8.85
C ARG A 424 -15.83 13.44 -8.33
N GLY A 425 -15.82 12.17 -7.92
CA GLY A 425 -16.96 11.56 -7.20
C GLY A 425 -16.95 10.04 -7.11
N GLY A 426 -16.12 9.34 -7.88
CA GLY A 426 -16.02 7.87 -7.89
C GLY A 426 -15.73 7.27 -6.52
N LEU A 427 -14.68 7.71 -5.83
CA LEU A 427 -14.33 7.26 -4.48
C LEU A 427 -15.47 7.47 -3.46
N PHE A 428 -16.21 8.57 -3.60
CA PHE A 428 -17.38 8.85 -2.77
C PHE A 428 -18.56 7.94 -3.11
N LEU A 429 -18.83 7.69 -4.39
CA LEU A 429 -19.83 6.72 -4.83
C LEU A 429 -19.51 5.31 -4.30
N ALA A 430 -18.27 4.83 -4.45
CA ALA A 430 -17.82 3.56 -3.88
C ALA A 430 -18.03 3.51 -2.36
N SER A 431 -17.84 4.62 -1.66
CA SER A 431 -18.12 4.75 -0.22
C SER A 431 -19.61 4.66 0.10
N LEU A 432 -20.50 5.28 -0.70
CA LEU A 432 -21.96 5.18 -0.54
C LEU A 432 -22.49 3.77 -0.87
N LEU A 433 -21.95 3.12 -1.91
CA LEU A 433 -22.26 1.73 -2.24
C LEU A 433 -21.84 0.80 -1.09
N SER A 434 -20.67 1.04 -0.48
CA SER A 434 -20.21 0.34 0.72
C SER A 434 -21.14 0.54 1.92
N VAL A 435 -21.65 1.76 2.16
CA VAL A 435 -22.68 2.04 3.18
C VAL A 435 -23.94 1.20 2.94
N ALA A 436 -24.40 1.10 1.68
CA ALA A 436 -25.57 0.29 1.30
C ALA A 436 -25.32 -1.23 1.48
N LEU A 437 -24.11 -1.72 1.18
CA LEU A 437 -23.70 -3.11 1.38
C LEU A 437 -23.60 -3.48 2.86
N ILE A 438 -23.08 -2.59 3.70
CA ILE A 438 -23.09 -2.76 5.16
C ILE A 438 -24.53 -2.82 5.65
N ALA A 439 -25.37 -1.84 5.32
CA ALA A 439 -26.78 -1.79 5.72
C ALA A 439 -27.57 -3.04 5.29
N THR A 440 -27.29 -3.57 4.10
CA THR A 440 -27.83 -4.85 3.61
C THR A 440 -27.32 -6.03 4.44
N SER A 441 -26.02 -6.07 4.73
CA SER A 441 -25.39 -7.13 5.54
C SER A 441 -25.96 -7.23 6.95
N LEU A 442 -26.26 -6.09 7.60
CA LEU A 442 -26.84 -6.05 8.97
C LEU A 442 -28.19 -6.79 9.08
N ARG A 443 -28.93 -6.89 7.97
CA ARG A 443 -30.22 -7.59 7.88
C ARG A 443 -30.10 -9.11 7.75
N GLU A 444 -28.92 -9.62 7.39
CA GLU A 444 -28.61 -11.05 7.24
C GLU A 444 -29.55 -11.86 6.31
N ALA A 445 -30.28 -11.16 5.41
CA ALA A 445 -31.31 -11.73 4.53
C ALA A 445 -31.17 -11.24 3.08
N GLY A 446 -31.54 -12.10 2.13
CA GLY A 446 -31.46 -11.83 0.68
C GLY A 446 -30.21 -12.39 0.01
N PRO A 447 -30.11 -12.31 -1.34
CA PRO A 447 -29.06 -12.98 -2.11
C PRO A 447 -27.66 -12.45 -1.79
N VAL A 448 -27.48 -11.13 -1.71
CA VAL A 448 -26.19 -10.50 -1.35
C VAL A 448 -25.73 -10.91 0.05
N ALA A 449 -26.64 -10.94 1.03
CA ALA A 449 -26.30 -11.43 2.37
C ALA A 449 -25.95 -12.92 2.37
N GLY A 450 -26.53 -13.73 1.46
CA GLY A 450 -26.13 -15.11 1.23
C GLY A 450 -24.71 -15.23 0.69
N LEU A 451 -24.37 -14.48 -0.37
CA LEU A 451 -23.04 -14.42 -0.97
C LEU A 451 -21.98 -13.99 0.05
N LEU A 452 -22.19 -12.88 0.75
CA LEU A 452 -21.26 -12.38 1.77
C LEU A 452 -21.12 -13.32 2.99
N ARG A 453 -22.04 -14.28 3.18
CA ARG A 453 -21.92 -15.34 4.20
C ARG A 453 -21.20 -16.60 3.70
N TRP A 454 -20.83 -16.66 2.42
CA TRP A 454 -20.06 -17.77 1.84
C TRP A 454 -18.73 -17.96 2.59
N ARG A 455 -18.31 -19.22 2.75
CA ARG A 455 -17.18 -19.57 3.64
C ARG A 455 -15.84 -19.01 3.13
N PRO A 456 -15.48 -19.10 1.83
CA PRO A 456 -14.26 -18.51 1.30
C PRO A 456 -14.16 -16.99 1.50
N LEU A 457 -15.18 -16.21 1.12
CA LEU A 457 -15.15 -14.75 1.32
C LEU A 457 -14.96 -14.37 2.80
N ARG A 458 -15.59 -15.08 3.73
CA ARG A 458 -15.35 -14.87 5.17
C ARG A 458 -13.95 -15.30 5.62
N TRP A 459 -13.37 -16.34 5.03
CA TRP A 459 -12.00 -16.78 5.32
C TRP A 459 -10.98 -15.70 4.95
N PHE A 460 -11.13 -15.08 3.77
CA PHE A 460 -10.35 -13.91 3.35
C PHE A 460 -10.62 -12.72 4.25
N GLY A 461 -11.88 -12.41 4.53
CA GLY A 461 -12.28 -11.28 5.38
C GLY A 461 -11.78 -11.32 6.83
N GLU A 462 -11.70 -12.53 7.41
CA GLU A 462 -11.11 -12.77 8.72
C GLU A 462 -9.59 -12.52 8.73
N ARG A 463 -8.91 -12.73 7.60
CA ARG A 463 -7.46 -12.55 7.37
C ARG A 463 -7.08 -11.22 6.72
N SER A 464 -8.07 -10.43 6.32
CA SER A 464 -7.88 -9.32 5.38
C SER A 464 -6.84 -8.30 5.83
N PHE A 465 -6.64 -8.16 7.15
CA PHE A 465 -5.61 -7.29 7.72
C PHE A 465 -4.20 -7.88 7.53
N SER A 466 -3.98 -9.14 7.93
CA SER A 466 -2.71 -9.83 7.68
C SER A 466 -2.39 -9.95 6.19
N LEU A 467 -3.39 -10.14 5.32
CA LEU A 467 -3.19 -10.18 3.86
C LEU A 467 -2.84 -8.79 3.31
N TYR A 468 -3.55 -7.74 3.71
CA TYR A 468 -3.24 -6.37 3.31
C TYR A 468 -1.84 -5.90 3.73
N LEU A 469 -1.31 -6.37 4.87
CA LEU A 469 0.07 -6.02 5.24
C LEU A 469 1.12 -6.77 4.39
N TRP A 470 0.92 -8.05 4.10
CA TRP A 470 1.92 -8.85 3.37
C TRP A 470 1.87 -8.70 1.86
N HIS A 471 0.76 -8.26 1.26
CA HIS A 471 0.61 -8.31 -0.20
C HIS A 471 1.64 -7.43 -0.93
N TRP A 472 1.77 -6.17 -0.53
CA TRP A 472 2.60 -5.19 -1.24
C TRP A 472 4.11 -5.42 -1.09
N PRO A 473 4.69 -5.63 0.12
CA PRO A 473 6.13 -5.93 0.21
C PRO A 473 6.49 -7.21 -0.57
N VAL A 474 5.59 -8.20 -0.61
CA VAL A 474 5.81 -9.43 -1.39
C VAL A 474 5.77 -9.18 -2.90
N VAL A 475 4.92 -8.28 -3.40
CA VAL A 475 4.97 -7.85 -4.82
C VAL A 475 6.29 -7.15 -5.10
N VAL A 476 6.67 -6.16 -4.29
CA VAL A 476 7.92 -5.40 -4.52
C VAL A 476 9.14 -6.33 -4.51
N PHE A 477 9.25 -7.25 -3.55
CA PHE A 477 10.35 -8.23 -3.52
C PHE A 477 10.26 -9.27 -4.65
N ALA A 478 9.06 -9.65 -5.11
CA ALA A 478 8.89 -10.58 -6.22
C ALA A 478 9.28 -9.92 -7.56
N ARG A 479 8.90 -8.66 -7.80
CA ARG A 479 9.34 -7.88 -8.96
C ARG A 479 10.87 -7.73 -8.94
N ALA A 480 11.44 -7.22 -7.85
CA ALA A 480 12.88 -7.06 -7.71
C ALA A 480 13.66 -8.37 -7.97
N LEU A 481 13.21 -9.51 -7.45
CA LEU A 481 13.92 -10.79 -7.60
C LEU A 481 13.63 -11.55 -8.91
N MET A 482 12.66 -11.14 -9.72
CA MET A 482 12.20 -11.88 -10.91
C MET A 482 12.15 -11.06 -12.19
N GLN A 483 12.15 -9.74 -12.11
CA GLN A 483 12.07 -8.79 -13.24
C GLN A 483 13.30 -7.86 -13.28
N GLU A 484 14.46 -8.43 -12.94
CA GLU A 484 15.76 -7.82 -13.22
C GLU A 484 15.92 -7.53 -14.73
N PRO A 485 16.73 -6.54 -15.12
CA PRO A 485 17.01 -6.21 -16.52
C PRO A 485 17.33 -7.45 -17.37
N GLY A 486 16.62 -7.61 -18.49
CA GLY A 486 16.79 -8.77 -19.40
C GLY A 486 16.09 -10.06 -18.95
N SER A 487 15.19 -10.01 -17.96
CA SER A 487 14.36 -11.16 -17.57
C SER A 487 13.12 -11.33 -18.46
N ASP A 488 12.97 -12.52 -19.07
CA ASP A 488 11.78 -12.92 -19.86
C ASP A 488 10.54 -13.30 -18.98
N VAL A 489 10.53 -12.97 -17.68
CA VAL A 489 9.47 -13.41 -16.77
C VAL A 489 8.25 -12.48 -16.84
N PRO A 490 7.07 -12.96 -17.32
CA PRO A 490 5.90 -12.11 -17.49
C PRO A 490 5.21 -11.78 -16.16
N ASP A 491 4.59 -10.59 -16.06
CA ASP A 491 3.99 -10.06 -14.83
C ASP A 491 3.01 -11.01 -14.15
N TRP A 492 2.17 -11.70 -14.93
CA TRP A 492 1.20 -12.66 -14.37
C TRP A 492 1.87 -13.81 -13.61
N ALA A 493 3.11 -14.18 -13.96
CA ALA A 493 3.87 -15.22 -13.27
C ALA A 493 4.42 -14.69 -11.93
N VAL A 494 4.92 -13.45 -11.91
CA VAL A 494 5.32 -12.73 -10.70
C VAL A 494 4.13 -12.57 -9.76
N GLY A 495 2.99 -12.09 -10.27
CA GLY A 495 1.72 -11.98 -9.55
C GLY A 495 1.23 -13.33 -9.00
N LEU A 496 1.40 -14.43 -9.72
CA LEU A 496 1.05 -15.76 -9.21
C LEU A 496 1.95 -16.19 -8.04
N VAL A 497 3.27 -16.03 -8.17
CA VAL A 497 4.24 -16.34 -7.09
C VAL A 497 3.97 -15.48 -5.87
N ALA A 498 3.88 -14.17 -6.06
CA ALA A 498 3.54 -13.21 -5.02
C ALA A 498 2.22 -13.61 -4.32
N THR A 499 1.18 -13.98 -5.07
CA THR A 499 -0.13 -14.36 -4.49
C THR A 499 0.01 -15.52 -3.52
N VAL A 500 0.74 -16.57 -3.91
CA VAL A 500 0.96 -17.75 -3.07
C VAL A 500 1.75 -17.38 -1.81
N VAL A 501 2.83 -16.61 -1.96
CA VAL A 501 3.68 -16.17 -0.83
C VAL A 501 2.88 -15.30 0.14
N SER A 502 2.14 -14.29 -0.36
CA SER A 502 1.30 -13.41 0.46
C SER A 502 0.23 -14.18 1.23
N LEU A 503 -0.40 -15.21 0.64
CA LEU A 503 -1.39 -16.05 1.32
C LEU A 503 -0.77 -16.91 2.43
N VAL A 504 0.43 -17.46 2.21
CA VAL A 504 1.17 -18.24 3.21
C VAL A 504 1.60 -17.35 4.38
N LEU A 505 2.23 -16.20 4.11
CA LEU A 505 2.67 -15.26 5.14
C LEU A 505 1.50 -14.63 5.90
N SER A 506 0.40 -14.34 5.20
CA SER A 506 -0.86 -13.88 5.81
C SER A 506 -1.43 -14.90 6.78
N GLU A 507 -1.55 -16.18 6.40
CA GLU A 507 -2.09 -17.21 7.29
C GLU A 507 -1.14 -17.51 8.47
N ALA A 508 0.18 -17.48 8.25
CA ALA A 508 1.18 -17.59 9.30
C ALA A 508 1.06 -16.46 10.33
N SER A 509 1.08 -15.20 9.87
CA SER A 509 0.92 -14.01 10.72
C SER A 509 -0.43 -14.00 11.43
N TYR A 510 -1.53 -14.30 10.72
CA TYR A 510 -2.86 -14.36 11.29
C TYR A 510 -2.98 -15.38 12.43
N ARG A 511 -2.41 -16.59 12.25
CA ARG A 511 -2.48 -17.69 13.24
C ARG A 511 -1.56 -17.48 14.43
N TRP A 512 -0.33 -17.00 14.20
CA TRP A 512 0.74 -17.02 15.21
C TRP A 512 1.04 -15.65 15.83
N VAL A 513 0.78 -14.55 15.13
CA VAL A 513 1.01 -13.18 15.61
C VAL A 513 -0.33 -12.50 15.95
N GLU A 514 -1.18 -12.27 14.95
CA GLU A 514 -2.40 -11.47 15.10
C GLU A 514 -3.36 -12.12 16.10
N THR A 515 -3.77 -13.37 15.87
CA THR A 515 -4.83 -14.01 16.67
C THR A 515 -4.47 -14.20 18.14
N PRO A 516 -3.27 -14.70 18.52
CA PRO A 516 -2.92 -14.90 19.92
C PRO A 516 -2.87 -13.58 20.69
N LEU A 517 -2.18 -12.57 20.16
CA LEU A 517 -1.98 -11.27 20.81
C LEU A 517 -3.30 -10.47 20.91
N ARG A 518 -4.14 -10.54 19.87
CA ARG A 518 -5.51 -9.97 19.84
C ARG A 518 -6.43 -10.61 20.88
N ARG A 519 -6.39 -11.94 21.06
CA ARG A 519 -7.30 -12.67 21.97
C ARG A 519 -6.82 -12.69 23.42
N HIS A 520 -5.55 -13.02 23.67
CA HIS A 520 -5.01 -13.25 25.01
C HIS A 520 -4.25 -12.04 25.56
N GLY A 521 -3.72 -11.18 24.68
CA GLY A 521 -2.80 -10.10 25.04
C GLY A 521 -1.36 -10.59 25.23
N TYR A 522 -0.40 -9.67 25.14
CA TYR A 522 1.05 -9.95 25.18
C TYR A 522 1.46 -10.91 26.30
N ARG A 523 1.22 -10.54 27.57
CA ARG A 523 1.63 -11.32 28.75
C ARG A 523 1.10 -12.76 28.73
N ARG A 524 -0.18 -12.98 28.45
CA ARG A 524 -0.77 -14.33 28.42
C ARG A 524 -0.33 -15.15 27.22
N THR A 525 -0.04 -14.50 26.10
CA THR A 525 0.50 -15.16 24.90
C THR A 525 1.92 -15.66 25.18
N LEU A 526 2.77 -14.82 25.76
CA LEU A 526 4.12 -15.21 26.20
C LEU A 526 4.06 -16.34 27.24
N GLN A 527 3.17 -16.25 28.22
CA GLN A 527 2.96 -17.31 29.23
C GLN A 527 2.37 -18.61 28.67
N SER A 528 1.75 -18.61 27.48
CA SER A 528 1.28 -19.84 26.83
C SER A 528 2.30 -20.45 25.86
N LEU A 529 3.48 -19.85 25.70
CA LEU A 529 4.63 -20.48 25.06
C LEU A 529 5.29 -21.45 26.04
N GLY A 530 5.53 -22.69 25.61
CA GLY A 530 6.37 -23.63 26.36
C GLY A 530 7.80 -23.08 26.51
N THR A 531 8.53 -23.54 27.53
CA THR A 531 9.85 -23.03 27.93
C THR A 531 10.85 -22.89 26.78
N THR A 532 10.91 -23.85 25.85
CA THR A 532 11.76 -23.78 24.65
C THR A 532 11.41 -22.63 23.71
N LYS A 533 10.11 -22.39 23.47
CA LYS A 533 9.61 -21.26 22.66
C LYS A 533 9.75 -19.92 23.36
N LEU A 534 9.81 -19.92 24.69
CA LEU A 534 9.94 -18.73 25.51
C LEU A 534 11.33 -18.07 25.40
N LEU A 535 12.35 -18.84 25.01
CA LEU A 535 13.69 -18.33 24.63
C LEU A 535 13.82 -18.11 23.12
N ALA A 536 13.30 -19.03 22.30
CA ALA A 536 13.44 -18.94 20.84
C ALA A 536 12.71 -17.75 20.20
N VAL A 537 11.52 -17.39 20.69
CA VAL A 537 10.74 -16.28 20.12
C VAL A 537 11.40 -14.91 20.37
N PRO A 538 11.84 -14.55 21.60
CA PRO A 538 12.60 -13.33 21.81
C PRO A 538 13.91 -13.29 21.03
N GLY A 539 14.62 -14.42 20.92
CA GLY A 539 15.84 -14.52 20.10
C GLY A 539 15.58 -14.22 18.63
N ALA A 540 14.56 -14.84 18.03
CA ALA A 540 14.19 -14.57 16.64
C ALA A 540 13.74 -13.12 16.41
N VAL A 541 12.97 -12.54 17.34
CA VAL A 541 12.57 -11.12 17.27
C VAL A 541 13.79 -10.20 17.38
N LEU A 542 14.74 -10.49 18.26
CA LEU A 542 15.99 -9.72 18.39
C LEU A 542 16.80 -9.80 17.09
N VAL A 543 17.00 -11.00 16.52
CA VAL A 543 17.71 -11.17 15.24
C VAL A 543 17.04 -10.36 14.13
N VAL A 544 15.72 -10.50 13.92
CA VAL A 544 15.01 -9.71 12.90
C VAL A 544 15.13 -8.21 13.16
N THR A 545 15.08 -7.76 14.43
CA THR A 545 15.23 -6.35 14.78
C THR A 545 16.65 -5.84 14.51
N LEU A 546 17.69 -6.65 14.73
CA LEU A 546 19.08 -6.30 14.43
C LEU A 546 19.32 -6.23 12.91
N PHE A 547 18.81 -7.18 12.13
CA PHE A 547 18.87 -7.13 10.66
C PHE A 547 18.12 -5.91 10.11
N ALA A 548 16.90 -5.63 10.61
CA ALA A 548 16.15 -4.45 10.23
C ALA A 548 16.89 -3.14 10.62
N GLY A 549 17.51 -3.11 11.81
CA GLY A 549 18.35 -1.98 12.24
C GLY A 549 19.58 -1.78 11.36
N SER A 550 20.23 -2.87 10.92
CA SER A 550 21.35 -2.82 9.98
C SER A 550 20.92 -2.35 8.59
N ALA A 551 19.75 -2.78 8.10
CA ALA A 551 19.19 -2.34 6.84
C ALA A 551 18.85 -0.83 6.87
N LEU A 552 18.26 -0.35 7.96
CA LEU A 552 17.98 1.09 8.16
C LEU A 552 19.25 1.91 8.30
N GLY A 553 20.27 1.41 9.00
CA GLY A 553 21.55 2.11 9.19
C GLY A 553 22.46 2.13 7.96
N GLN A 554 22.15 1.33 6.93
CA GLN A 554 22.85 1.27 5.65
C GLN A 554 21.96 1.72 4.47
N SER A 555 20.73 2.19 4.74
CA SER A 555 19.79 2.62 3.71
C SER A 555 20.33 3.88 3.02
N PRO A 556 20.60 3.85 1.71
CA PRO A 556 21.01 5.04 0.98
C PRO A 556 19.81 5.99 0.78
N GLU A 557 20.09 7.28 0.65
CA GLU A 557 19.05 8.29 0.38
C GLU A 557 18.62 8.31 -1.10
N LYS A 558 19.49 7.84 -2.00
CA LYS A 558 19.36 7.79 -3.47
C LYS A 558 19.70 6.40 -3.98
N SER A 559 19.24 6.01 -5.17
CA SER A 559 19.65 4.74 -5.79
C SER A 559 21.12 4.76 -6.24
N GLU A 560 21.70 3.58 -6.50
CA GLU A 560 23.06 3.49 -7.06
C GLU A 560 23.14 4.22 -8.41
N LEU A 561 22.09 4.08 -9.21
CA LEU A 561 21.88 4.79 -10.47
C LEU A 561 21.84 6.32 -10.30
N GLU A 562 21.04 6.83 -9.37
CA GLU A 562 20.97 8.28 -9.09
C GLU A 562 22.32 8.83 -8.65
N LEU A 563 23.09 8.08 -7.85
CA LEU A 563 24.46 8.46 -7.45
C LEU A 563 25.42 8.46 -8.65
N GLN A 564 25.33 7.47 -9.55
CA GLN A 564 26.13 7.45 -10.79
C GLN A 564 25.77 8.64 -11.69
N LEU A 565 24.49 8.95 -11.87
CA LEU A 565 24.02 10.10 -12.65
C LEU A 565 24.49 11.44 -12.07
N GLU A 566 24.51 11.58 -10.74
CA GLU A 566 25.03 12.78 -10.08
C GLU A 566 26.55 12.89 -10.12
N GLU A 567 27.28 11.78 -9.97
CA GLU A 567 28.74 11.77 -10.15
C GLU A 567 29.11 12.11 -11.59
N MET A 568 28.39 11.55 -12.57
CA MET A 568 28.53 11.91 -13.97
C MET A 568 28.21 13.39 -14.18
N ALA A 569 27.04 13.88 -13.79
CA ALA A 569 26.69 15.31 -13.91
C ALA A 569 27.73 16.24 -13.27
N ALA A 570 28.25 15.90 -12.08
CA ALA A 570 29.30 16.69 -11.44
C ALA A 570 30.63 16.67 -12.20
N LEU A 571 31.06 15.51 -12.73
CA LEU A 571 32.26 15.40 -13.59
C LEU A 571 32.07 16.13 -14.92
N GLN A 572 30.83 16.17 -15.42
CA GLN A 572 30.42 16.86 -16.64
C GLN A 572 30.41 18.39 -16.45
N ASP A 573 29.87 18.90 -15.35
CA ASP A 573 29.95 20.32 -14.95
C ASP A 573 31.42 20.77 -14.79
N ASP A 574 32.25 19.95 -14.13
CA ASP A 574 33.69 20.20 -13.97
C ASP A 574 34.44 20.19 -15.31
N ALA A 575 33.93 19.48 -16.33
CA ALA A 575 34.46 19.50 -17.69
C ALA A 575 33.99 20.72 -18.49
N ALA A 576 32.72 21.12 -18.35
CA ALA A 576 32.15 22.31 -18.97
C ALA A 576 32.80 23.61 -18.44
N ALA A 577 32.97 23.72 -17.11
CA ALA A 577 33.66 24.85 -16.48
C ALA A 577 35.13 24.99 -16.90
N ARG A 578 35.77 23.90 -17.37
CA ARG A 578 37.12 23.93 -17.97
C ARG A 578 37.12 24.24 -19.48
N GLN A 579 35.96 24.14 -20.14
CA GLN A 579 35.78 24.57 -21.53
C GLN A 579 35.47 26.07 -21.64
N ASP A 580 34.94 26.71 -20.60
CA ASP A 580 34.75 28.18 -20.56
C ASP A 580 36.07 28.98 -20.65
N ASP A 581 37.20 28.38 -20.27
CA ASP A 581 38.56 28.94 -20.46
C ASP A 581 39.12 28.71 -21.89
N ALA A 582 38.40 28.00 -22.78
CA ALA A 582 38.80 27.76 -24.16
C ALA A 582 38.09 28.73 -25.13
N PRO A 583 38.66 29.00 -26.33
CA PRO A 583 37.99 29.84 -27.32
C PRO A 583 36.71 29.16 -27.80
N ALA A 584 35.60 29.91 -27.79
CA ALA A 584 34.27 29.43 -28.18
C ALA A 584 34.31 28.59 -29.48
N PRO A 585 33.75 27.36 -29.48
CA PRO A 585 33.58 26.56 -30.68
C PRO A 585 32.77 27.32 -31.74
N GLY A 586 33.08 27.04 -33.02
CA GLY A 586 32.58 27.83 -34.15
C GLY A 586 31.08 27.73 -34.41
N ALA A 587 30.63 28.56 -35.35
CA ALA A 587 29.23 28.68 -35.77
C ALA A 587 28.52 27.32 -35.94
N ALA A 588 27.24 27.30 -35.54
CA ALA A 588 26.36 26.14 -35.62
C ALA A 588 26.43 25.42 -36.99
N ALA A 589 26.33 24.09 -36.95
CA ALA A 589 26.32 23.28 -38.17
C ALA A 589 25.20 23.76 -39.12
N PRO A 590 25.44 23.86 -40.45
CA PRO A 590 24.52 24.54 -41.35
C PRO A 590 23.09 23.97 -41.33
N GLY A 591 22.15 24.74 -40.75
CA GLY A 591 20.74 24.38 -40.64
C GLY A 591 20.29 23.86 -39.28
N LEU A 592 21.15 23.92 -38.25
CA LEU A 592 20.79 23.68 -36.84
C LEU A 592 20.85 25.00 -36.03
N PRO A 593 20.04 25.14 -34.97
CA PRO A 593 20.13 26.27 -34.04
C PRO A 593 21.45 26.27 -33.26
N SER A 594 21.86 27.43 -32.77
CA SER A 594 22.97 27.53 -31.80
C SER A 594 22.51 27.14 -30.39
N GLY A 595 23.45 26.75 -29.51
CA GLY A 595 23.08 26.25 -28.18
C GLY A 595 22.30 27.27 -27.34
N ASP A 596 22.62 28.54 -27.45
CA ASP A 596 21.92 29.65 -26.78
C ASP A 596 20.47 29.86 -27.26
N GLU A 597 20.07 29.27 -28.38
CA GLU A 597 18.69 29.24 -28.86
C GLU A 597 17.90 28.03 -28.31
N ILE A 598 18.53 27.14 -27.52
CA ILE A 598 17.95 25.87 -27.05
C ILE A 598 17.83 25.85 -25.52
N THR A 599 16.63 25.47 -25.05
CA THR A 599 16.39 25.07 -23.66
C THR A 599 15.93 23.61 -23.63
N ALA A 600 16.55 22.79 -22.79
CA ALA A 600 16.17 21.40 -22.59
C ALA A 600 15.72 21.20 -21.13
N VAL A 601 14.55 20.58 -20.95
CA VAL A 601 14.03 20.22 -19.63
C VAL A 601 13.65 18.74 -19.64
N GLY A 602 14.10 17.97 -18.66
CA GLY A 602 13.91 16.52 -18.70
C GLY A 602 14.15 15.77 -17.41
N ASP A 603 14.18 14.45 -17.56
CA ASP A 603 14.34 13.46 -16.50
C ASP A 603 15.77 12.90 -16.44
N SER A 604 15.94 11.79 -15.71
CA SER A 604 17.21 11.13 -15.47
C SER A 604 17.95 10.69 -16.74
N VAL A 605 17.25 10.40 -17.85
CA VAL A 605 17.86 10.02 -19.14
C VAL A 605 18.44 11.25 -19.85
N MET A 606 17.77 12.41 -19.74
CA MET A 606 18.34 13.68 -20.18
C MET A 606 19.53 14.08 -19.30
N LEU A 607 19.40 13.93 -17.98
CA LEU A 607 20.46 14.24 -17.01
C LEU A 607 21.75 13.44 -17.31
N ALA A 608 21.62 12.13 -17.56
CA ALA A 608 22.72 11.26 -17.99
C ALA A 608 23.47 11.81 -19.22
N SER A 609 22.73 12.44 -20.13
CA SER A 609 23.18 12.90 -21.45
C SER A 609 23.62 14.37 -21.49
N THR A 610 23.65 15.06 -20.35
CA THR A 610 23.91 16.51 -20.23
C THR A 610 25.18 16.93 -20.97
N LEU A 611 26.32 16.27 -20.75
CA LEU A 611 27.57 16.60 -21.43
C LEU A 611 27.54 16.36 -22.94
N ALA A 612 26.92 15.28 -23.40
CA ALA A 612 26.82 15.01 -24.85
C ALA A 612 25.98 16.09 -25.55
N LEU A 613 24.92 16.57 -24.88
CA LEU A 613 24.13 17.71 -25.33
C LEU A 613 24.93 19.02 -25.30
N GLN A 614 25.67 19.33 -24.22
CA GLN A 614 26.53 20.51 -24.13
C GLN A 614 27.66 20.51 -25.18
N GLN A 615 28.29 19.37 -25.45
CA GLN A 615 29.32 19.22 -26.48
C GLN A 615 28.75 19.37 -27.90
N ARG A 616 27.52 18.88 -28.14
CA ARG A 616 26.84 19.02 -29.43
C ARG A 616 26.33 20.44 -29.66
N PHE A 617 25.82 21.08 -28.61
CA PHE A 617 25.19 22.39 -28.62
C PHE A 617 25.81 23.33 -27.56
N PRO A 618 27.03 23.84 -27.76
CA PRO A 618 27.66 24.75 -26.81
C PRO A 618 26.78 25.98 -26.52
N GLY A 619 26.46 26.20 -25.23
CA GLY A 619 25.55 27.26 -24.77
C GLY A 619 24.12 26.81 -24.46
N ILE A 620 23.77 25.54 -24.66
CA ILE A 620 22.45 24.98 -24.30
C ILE A 620 22.14 25.13 -22.81
N SER A 621 20.93 25.61 -22.51
CA SER A 621 20.38 25.61 -21.14
C SER A 621 19.71 24.27 -20.86
N ILE A 622 20.16 23.54 -19.82
CA ILE A 622 19.63 22.22 -19.46
C ILE A 622 19.16 22.25 -18.00
N ASP A 623 17.91 21.83 -17.77
CA ASP A 623 17.33 21.60 -16.44
C ASP A 623 16.80 20.15 -16.39
N ALA A 624 17.60 19.24 -15.86
CA ALA A 624 17.27 17.82 -15.75
C ALA A 624 17.53 17.29 -14.34
N GLU A 625 16.74 16.32 -13.90
CA GLU A 625 16.77 15.82 -12.52
C GLU A 625 16.39 14.33 -12.45
N THR A 626 16.99 13.65 -11.47
CA THR A 626 16.70 12.25 -11.15
C THR A 626 15.22 12.05 -10.81
N SER A 627 14.64 10.93 -11.27
CA SER A 627 13.26 10.54 -10.96
C SER A 627 12.17 11.56 -11.34
N ARG A 628 12.49 12.59 -12.15
CA ARG A 628 11.55 13.66 -12.52
C ARG A 628 10.46 13.17 -13.49
N HIS A 629 9.21 13.33 -13.10
CA HIS A 629 8.04 13.19 -13.97
C HIS A 629 7.66 14.53 -14.63
N TYR A 630 6.83 14.53 -15.68
CA TYR A 630 6.28 15.75 -16.31
C TYR A 630 5.77 16.79 -15.29
N THR A 631 5.11 16.33 -14.22
CA THR A 631 4.61 17.18 -13.12
C THR A 631 5.70 17.98 -12.41
N GLY A 632 6.91 17.42 -12.27
CA GLY A 632 8.07 18.12 -11.73
C GLY A 632 8.69 19.11 -12.72
N GLY A 633 8.40 18.97 -14.02
CA GLY A 633 8.83 19.91 -15.06
C GLY A 633 7.97 21.18 -15.16
N GLU A 634 6.73 21.17 -14.70
CA GLU A 634 5.82 22.32 -14.83
C GLU A 634 6.31 23.56 -14.07
N GLU A 635 6.88 23.41 -12.86
CA GLU A 635 7.43 24.54 -12.10
C GLU A 635 8.66 25.19 -12.76
N PRO A 636 9.74 24.47 -13.11
CA PRO A 636 10.91 25.07 -13.76
C PRO A 636 10.57 25.64 -15.16
N ILE A 637 9.74 24.98 -15.97
CA ILE A 637 9.28 25.50 -17.26
C ILE A 637 8.48 26.81 -17.06
N GLY A 638 7.56 26.84 -16.09
CA GLY A 638 6.80 28.04 -15.74
C GLY A 638 7.67 29.19 -15.24
N ALA A 639 8.71 28.89 -14.46
CA ALA A 639 9.69 29.88 -13.99
C ALA A 639 10.52 30.45 -15.15
N MET A 640 10.99 29.61 -16.08
CA MET A 640 11.73 30.05 -17.26
C MET A 640 10.87 30.88 -18.23
N ALA A 641 9.61 30.46 -18.46
CA ALA A 641 8.65 31.22 -19.24
C ALA A 641 8.36 32.60 -18.64
N ALA A 642 8.11 32.67 -17.32
CA ALA A 642 7.84 33.91 -16.61
C ALA A 642 9.04 34.88 -16.59
N ASN A 643 10.27 34.35 -16.59
CA ASN A 643 11.50 35.13 -16.65
C ASN A 643 11.93 35.48 -18.08
N GLY A 644 11.31 34.90 -19.11
CA GLY A 644 11.68 35.10 -20.52
C GLY A 644 13.02 34.47 -20.89
N THR A 645 13.37 33.34 -20.27
CA THR A 645 14.66 32.63 -20.47
C THR A 645 14.54 31.35 -21.29
N LEU A 646 13.36 31.02 -21.82
CA LEU A 646 13.19 29.92 -22.78
C LEU A 646 13.78 30.31 -24.15
N GLY A 647 14.64 29.45 -24.70
CA GLY A 647 15.16 29.55 -26.06
C GLY A 647 14.07 29.30 -27.13
N GLU A 648 14.34 29.64 -28.39
CA GLU A 648 13.40 29.39 -29.52
C GLU A 648 13.05 27.89 -29.64
N TYR A 649 13.98 27.00 -29.30
CA TYR A 649 13.78 25.55 -29.34
C TYR A 649 13.71 25.00 -27.92
N VAL A 650 12.59 24.35 -27.57
CA VAL A 650 12.37 23.74 -26.25
C VAL A 650 12.31 22.23 -26.37
N VAL A 651 13.31 21.54 -25.83
CA VAL A 651 13.42 20.08 -25.80
C VAL A 651 12.83 19.55 -24.49
N LEU A 652 11.89 18.63 -24.57
CA LEU A 652 11.23 18.02 -23.42
C LEU A 652 11.61 16.53 -23.35
N GLY A 653 12.54 16.21 -22.44
CA GLY A 653 13.11 14.88 -22.25
C GLY A 653 12.46 14.14 -21.09
N PHE A 654 11.18 13.83 -21.19
CA PHE A 654 10.40 13.17 -20.15
C PHE A 654 9.84 11.82 -20.63
N GLY A 655 9.23 11.09 -19.69
CA GLY A 655 8.45 9.88 -19.97
C GLY A 655 9.12 8.59 -19.50
N THR A 656 10.38 8.66 -19.08
CA THR A 656 11.06 7.55 -18.39
C THR A 656 10.38 7.26 -17.04
N ASN A 657 9.88 8.31 -16.38
CA ASN A 657 9.21 8.23 -15.09
C ASN A 657 7.68 8.07 -15.17
N GLY A 658 7.16 7.61 -16.32
CA GLY A 658 5.74 7.44 -16.60
C GLY A 658 5.18 8.46 -17.60
N GLN A 659 4.01 8.16 -18.15
CA GLN A 659 3.29 9.00 -19.11
C GLN A 659 2.72 10.26 -18.45
N ALA A 660 2.65 11.35 -19.21
CA ALA A 660 2.01 12.58 -18.74
C ALA A 660 0.51 12.33 -18.44
N PHE A 661 -0.04 13.05 -17.46
CA PHE A 661 -1.46 13.00 -17.15
C PHE A 661 -2.31 13.63 -18.27
N GLU A 662 -3.63 13.42 -18.25
CA GLU A 662 -4.54 14.00 -19.24
C GLU A 662 -4.37 15.54 -19.28
N GLY A 663 -4.24 16.13 -20.47
CA GLY A 663 -3.99 17.57 -20.65
C GLY A 663 -2.62 18.10 -20.20
N GLN A 664 -1.74 17.28 -19.61
CA GLN A 664 -0.46 17.76 -19.05
C GLN A 664 0.51 18.29 -20.10
N LEU A 665 0.62 17.61 -21.25
CA LEU A 665 1.41 18.11 -22.37
C LEU A 665 0.85 19.43 -22.91
N ASP A 666 -0.48 19.58 -22.98
CA ASP A 666 -1.13 20.83 -23.42
C ASP A 666 -0.79 22.00 -22.50
N ARG A 667 -0.88 21.83 -21.17
CA ARG A 667 -0.50 22.89 -20.23
C ARG A 667 0.98 23.27 -20.30
N ILE A 668 1.87 22.30 -20.48
CA ILE A 668 3.31 22.55 -20.64
C ILE A 668 3.55 23.38 -21.92
N VAL A 669 2.93 22.97 -23.04
CA VAL A 669 2.99 23.67 -24.33
C VAL A 669 2.39 25.08 -24.24
N GLU A 670 1.25 25.26 -23.57
CA GLU A 670 0.62 26.57 -23.33
C GLU A 670 1.48 27.48 -22.43
N THR A 671 2.18 26.90 -21.45
CA THR A 671 3.09 27.63 -20.54
C THR A 671 4.36 28.08 -21.23
N ILE A 672 4.93 27.25 -22.11
CA ILE A 672 6.02 27.62 -23.04
C ILE A 672 5.55 28.77 -23.95
N GLY A 673 4.33 28.67 -24.47
CA GLY A 673 3.68 29.74 -25.20
C GLY A 673 4.03 29.82 -26.70
N PRO A 674 3.39 30.75 -27.43
CA PRO A 674 3.51 30.83 -28.88
C PRO A 674 4.83 31.46 -29.32
N GLY A 675 5.49 30.82 -30.30
CA GLY A 675 6.75 31.31 -30.90
C GLY A 675 7.90 30.32 -30.74
N HIS A 676 7.80 29.40 -29.77
CA HIS A 676 8.77 28.34 -29.56
C HIS A 676 8.48 27.11 -30.46
N LYS A 677 9.52 26.34 -30.77
CA LYS A 677 9.45 25.02 -31.40
C LYS A 677 9.70 23.96 -30.34
N ILE A 678 8.79 22.99 -30.24
CA ILE A 678 8.83 22.00 -29.15
C ILE A 678 9.32 20.66 -29.70
N ILE A 679 10.26 20.03 -29.02
CA ILE A 679 10.84 18.74 -29.39
C ILE A 679 10.55 17.77 -28.24
N LEU A 680 9.66 16.80 -28.44
CA LEU A 680 9.44 15.72 -27.47
C LEU A 680 10.45 14.60 -27.74
N VAL A 681 11.21 14.22 -26.72
CA VAL A 681 12.01 12.99 -26.78
C VAL A 681 11.07 11.80 -26.61
N VAL A 682 11.20 10.79 -27.47
CA VAL A 682 10.44 9.54 -27.33
C VAL A 682 11.18 8.62 -26.34
N PRO A 683 10.68 8.41 -25.10
CA PRO A 683 11.39 7.67 -24.07
C PRO A 683 11.55 6.18 -24.43
N TYR A 684 12.55 5.53 -23.81
CA TYR A 684 12.85 4.12 -23.98
C TYR A 684 12.95 3.42 -22.63
N GLY A 685 12.51 2.16 -22.57
CA GLY A 685 12.70 1.30 -21.42
C GLY A 685 11.63 0.21 -21.30
N TYR A 686 11.96 -0.84 -20.55
CA TYR A 686 11.06 -1.96 -20.27
C TYR A 686 10.24 -1.77 -18.96
N VAL A 687 10.44 -0.65 -18.25
CA VAL A 687 9.73 -0.33 -17.00
C VAL A 687 8.26 -0.02 -17.29
N GLU A 688 7.37 -0.53 -16.45
CA GLU A 688 5.92 -0.34 -16.55
C GLU A 688 5.59 1.17 -16.55
N GLY A 689 4.92 1.64 -17.61
CA GLY A 689 4.59 3.05 -17.83
C GLY A 689 5.41 3.77 -18.90
N ILE A 690 6.62 3.31 -19.26
CA ILE A 690 7.45 3.95 -20.30
C ILE A 690 6.86 3.74 -21.71
N ALA A 691 6.45 2.52 -22.07
CA ALA A 691 5.86 2.26 -23.38
C ALA A 691 4.57 3.07 -23.65
N PRO A 692 3.63 3.21 -22.68
CA PRO A 692 2.54 4.19 -22.77
C PRO A 692 3.01 5.64 -22.97
N ALA A 693 4.06 6.09 -22.26
CA ALA A 693 4.62 7.43 -22.41
C ALA A 693 5.19 7.67 -23.83
N ALA A 694 5.90 6.68 -24.37
CA ALA A 694 6.41 6.72 -25.74
C ALA A 694 5.29 6.85 -26.77
N GLN A 695 4.22 6.05 -26.64
CA GLN A 695 3.05 6.15 -27.51
C GLN A 695 2.35 7.51 -27.38
N GLN A 696 2.23 8.03 -26.16
CA GLN A 696 1.66 9.36 -25.92
C GLN A 696 2.46 10.48 -26.60
N ALA A 697 3.79 10.44 -26.56
CA ALA A 697 4.64 11.43 -27.24
C ALA A 697 4.44 11.40 -28.78
N LEU A 698 4.36 10.19 -29.37
CA LEU A 698 4.09 9.99 -30.80
C LEU A 698 2.71 10.55 -31.19
N ASP A 699 1.66 10.20 -30.44
CA ASP A 699 0.28 10.64 -30.71
C ASP A 699 0.14 12.16 -30.53
N TYR A 700 0.77 12.74 -29.51
CA TYR A 700 0.75 14.17 -29.25
C TYR A 700 1.43 14.98 -30.36
N ALA A 701 2.61 14.54 -30.81
CA ALA A 701 3.31 15.18 -31.93
C ALA A 701 2.56 14.99 -33.26
N ALA A 702 1.85 13.88 -33.47
CA ALA A 702 1.00 13.70 -34.64
C ALA A 702 -0.17 14.71 -34.69
N ALA A 703 -0.71 15.10 -33.52
CA ALA A 703 -1.79 16.07 -33.41
C ALA A 703 -1.35 17.54 -33.53
N HIS A 704 -0.14 17.90 -33.07
CA HIS A 704 0.29 19.30 -32.90
C HIS A 704 1.36 19.73 -33.90
N PRO A 705 1.10 20.63 -34.88
CA PRO A 705 2.01 20.90 -36.00
C PRO A 705 3.38 21.45 -35.60
N ASP A 706 3.48 22.23 -34.52
CA ASP A 706 4.73 22.83 -34.03
C ASP A 706 5.51 21.96 -33.01
N VAL A 707 5.06 20.71 -32.80
CA VAL A 707 5.72 19.70 -31.95
C VAL A 707 6.44 18.66 -32.81
N TYR A 708 7.73 18.48 -32.59
CA TYR A 708 8.61 17.57 -33.31
C TYR A 708 9.09 16.44 -32.39
N LEU A 709 9.68 15.39 -32.95
CA LEU A 709 10.07 14.20 -32.20
C LEU A 709 11.59 13.99 -32.26
N ALA A 710 12.21 13.73 -31.12
CA ALA A 710 13.57 13.24 -31.01
C ALA A 710 13.53 11.70 -30.82
N PRO A 711 14.04 10.89 -31.77
CA PRO A 711 13.80 9.44 -31.86
C PRO A 711 14.65 8.58 -30.91
N TRP A 712 14.78 8.97 -29.64
CA TRP A 712 15.60 8.23 -28.66
C TRP A 712 15.22 6.75 -28.55
N CYS A 713 13.91 6.43 -28.49
CA CYS A 713 13.45 5.03 -28.50
C CYS A 713 13.99 4.19 -29.68
N GLN A 714 14.11 4.76 -30.88
CA GLN A 714 14.63 4.00 -32.03
C GLN A 714 16.13 3.73 -31.89
N LEU A 715 16.91 4.74 -31.51
CA LEU A 715 18.35 4.58 -31.31
C LEU A 715 18.68 3.62 -30.16
N ALA A 716 17.91 3.67 -29.05
CA ALA A 716 18.06 2.75 -27.94
C ALA A 716 17.64 1.29 -28.30
N LEU A 717 16.62 1.10 -29.14
CA LEU A 717 16.24 -0.21 -29.68
C LEU A 717 17.30 -0.78 -30.65
N GLU A 718 17.92 0.07 -31.47
CA GLU A 718 18.95 -0.33 -32.43
C GLU A 718 20.32 -0.58 -31.77
N HIS A 719 20.58 0.09 -30.64
CA HIS A 719 21.83 0.03 -29.87
C HIS A 719 21.60 -0.32 -28.39
N PRO A 720 21.16 -1.54 -28.05
CA PRO A 720 20.97 -1.96 -26.66
C PRO A 720 22.29 -2.03 -25.88
N ASP A 721 23.43 -2.10 -26.56
CA ASP A 721 24.78 -1.99 -25.99
C ASP A 721 25.18 -0.55 -25.62
N ALA A 722 24.38 0.45 -25.99
CA ALA A 722 24.54 1.85 -25.62
C ALA A 722 23.83 2.22 -24.30
N LEU A 723 23.17 1.25 -23.65
CA LEU A 723 22.53 1.42 -22.35
C LEU A 723 23.41 0.86 -21.23
N ILE A 724 23.19 1.31 -19.99
CA ILE A 724 23.80 0.66 -18.81
C ILE A 724 23.01 -0.62 -18.45
N GLY A 725 23.42 -1.30 -17.38
CA GLY A 725 22.83 -2.56 -16.96
C GLY A 725 21.33 -2.52 -16.64
N ASP A 726 20.75 -1.32 -16.44
CA ASP A 726 19.32 -1.11 -16.20
C ASP A 726 18.46 -1.05 -17.49
N GLY A 727 19.07 -1.12 -18.67
CA GLY A 727 18.37 -1.08 -19.97
C GLY A 727 17.43 0.12 -20.16
N VAL A 728 17.68 1.24 -19.48
CA VAL A 728 16.90 2.49 -19.57
C VAL A 728 17.85 3.67 -19.77
N HIS A 729 18.89 3.78 -18.94
CA HIS A 729 19.80 4.92 -18.97
C HIS A 729 20.96 4.71 -19.95
N PRO A 730 21.39 5.77 -20.65
CA PRO A 730 22.49 5.69 -21.60
C PRO A 730 23.85 5.57 -20.89
N ASN A 731 24.70 4.69 -21.42
CA ASN A 731 26.13 4.69 -21.09
C ASN A 731 26.88 5.76 -21.91
N ASP A 732 28.21 5.85 -21.80
CA ASP A 732 29.03 6.87 -22.51
C ASP A 732 28.79 6.93 -24.03
N ILE A 733 28.46 5.79 -24.66
CA ILE A 733 28.10 5.73 -26.09
C ILE A 733 26.63 6.17 -26.28
N GLY A 734 25.73 5.72 -25.40
CA GLY A 734 24.31 6.09 -25.42
C GLY A 734 24.06 7.58 -25.27
N GLN A 735 24.88 8.30 -24.50
CA GLN A 735 24.75 9.75 -24.36
C GLN A 735 24.95 10.46 -25.72
N GLY A 736 25.87 9.93 -26.53
CA GLY A 736 26.06 10.36 -27.92
C GLY A 736 24.82 10.15 -28.78
N TYR A 737 24.21 8.96 -28.71
CA TYR A 737 22.96 8.64 -29.41
C TYR A 737 21.77 9.46 -28.90
N TYR A 738 21.69 9.79 -27.61
CA TYR A 738 20.67 10.69 -27.08
C TYR A 738 20.82 12.10 -27.67
N ALA A 739 22.06 12.61 -27.76
CA ALA A 739 22.35 13.88 -28.43
C ALA A 739 22.06 13.83 -29.94
N ASP A 740 22.26 12.69 -30.62
CA ASP A 740 21.85 12.49 -32.01
C ASP A 740 20.32 12.56 -32.17
N ALA A 741 19.55 11.90 -31.28
CA ALA A 741 18.10 11.99 -31.28
C ALA A 741 17.60 13.44 -31.11
N VAL A 742 18.21 14.19 -30.19
CA VAL A 742 17.88 15.60 -29.98
C VAL A 742 18.25 16.46 -31.20
N GLU A 743 19.40 16.20 -31.84
CA GLU A 743 19.77 16.86 -33.10
C GLU A 743 18.75 16.62 -34.21
N ASP A 744 18.30 15.38 -34.40
CA ASP A 744 17.30 15.06 -35.42
C ASP A 744 15.94 15.72 -35.14
N GLY A 745 15.55 15.86 -33.86
CA GLY A 745 14.38 16.63 -33.46
C GLY A 745 14.52 18.13 -33.77
N LEU A 746 15.68 18.73 -33.48
CA LEU A 746 15.99 20.13 -33.78
C LEU A 746 16.07 20.39 -35.29
N ARG A 747 16.66 19.46 -36.05
CA ARG A 747 16.76 19.50 -37.52
C ARG A 747 15.39 19.48 -38.19
N GLN A 748 14.46 18.65 -37.68
CA GLN A 748 13.07 18.64 -38.12
C GLN A 748 12.37 19.97 -37.83
N ALA A 749 12.56 20.51 -36.61
CA ALA A 749 11.98 21.78 -36.18
C ALA A 749 12.45 22.97 -37.03
N ALA A 750 13.76 23.11 -37.22
CA ALA A 750 14.37 24.16 -38.05
C ALA A 750 13.98 24.05 -39.53
N ALA A 751 13.78 22.83 -40.05
CA ALA A 751 13.30 22.60 -41.40
C ALA A 751 11.78 22.76 -41.58
N GLY A 752 11.02 22.85 -40.47
CA GLY A 752 9.55 22.81 -40.47
C GLY A 752 8.97 21.52 -41.05
N LYS A 753 9.68 20.38 -40.88
CA LYS A 753 9.36 19.09 -41.49
C LYS A 753 9.55 17.96 -40.49
N LYS A 754 8.46 17.29 -40.14
CA LYS A 754 8.47 16.10 -39.29
C LYS A 754 8.90 14.87 -40.09
N ASP A 755 9.57 13.95 -39.42
CA ASP A 755 9.81 12.61 -39.95
C ASP A 755 8.67 11.66 -39.53
N PRO A 756 7.85 11.15 -40.47
CA PRO A 756 6.76 10.23 -40.17
C PRO A 756 7.21 8.77 -39.95
N SER A 757 8.52 8.48 -40.04
CA SER A 757 9.07 7.14 -39.75
C SER A 757 9.44 6.93 -38.28
N ILE A 758 9.43 8.01 -37.48
CA ILE A 758 9.66 7.92 -36.04
C ILE A 758 8.54 7.12 -35.38
N SER A 759 8.93 6.05 -34.70
CA SER A 759 8.04 5.08 -34.05
C SER A 759 8.76 4.39 -32.91
N CYS A 760 8.02 3.83 -31.94
CA CYS A 760 8.57 3.12 -30.80
C CYS A 760 7.82 1.79 -30.68
N ALA A 761 8.49 0.68 -30.98
CA ALA A 761 7.92 -0.66 -30.99
C ALA A 761 8.55 -1.49 -29.87
N LEU A 762 8.13 -1.17 -28.64
CA LEU A 762 8.44 -1.88 -27.40
C LEU A 762 7.59 -3.15 -27.27
#